data_AF-A0A819T8D4-F1
#
_entry.id   AF-A0A819T8D4-F1
#
_cell.length_a   1.000
_cell.length_b   1.000
_cell.length_c   1.000
_cell.angle_alpha   90.00
_cell.angle_beta   90.00
_cell.angle_gamma   90.00
#
_symmetry.space_group_name_H-M   'P 1'
#
loop_
_entity.id
_entity.type
_entity.pdbx_description
1 polymer ?
#
loop_
_entity_poly.entity_id
_entity_poly.type
_entity_poly.pdbx_seq_one_letter_code
_entity_poly.pdbx_strand_id
1 'polypeptide(L)'
;VTNELAVFNSLQFVNRQVLPKTTFDIQTSQLIQQFQKQVFDKKNLVLILLVITQTLTYFLNQFQLIRTSIQLNQFITADSNNAVLRGTLSNLIDSHRFVSNNEWDNTCSCGTNGSCIASEGVFCRSYGTCFLFSSKPNQTIPGLFVSCLLVESILASSLECFYNTSCIQMLIDWYPFDRTETTLDPRVLNVTALDSTINSRFSPDTKLDIIVSQLFLEYWINSTNFSSYYNQCEPDQCFYTYEERFNRAYIIGTLLGIVGGLSVVLRILIPCIVILLRRMYRQCRRFQTNVRREMIVEIGIRQRITLYLIQFQQFIRTINFYRKVKNTHLQEILQTTDEISIIQRQQIATRLYIILFIVAIVIIVTFTGLNSQIQFIKVSSPTELIFEQLQLQYSSSSLSCPCSQISVQYSKFISIKLTAYHQVCSSYFISSNFIQLLWGNESLESYYYDVDMKILSLHFNLLSSFCSLAKIMIEQKIEIFYSQQFISVELLTHHSFQIQIDSIIENFIYQVPINFRQIHNYIINMFHANQLHNIFLTNWNLHLSSYAEFYLMKTDPITYNSTNVSCSCAAMSTCSRSILTRYNKAIVLPGLVIGCLPIYGLRLSTLECLYDSICLQKLSNFSNMIYNIPSFFNVSMYSRFNPISSVLVGTLIDELFIEGWQHETNYSNYFSICAPSMCTYTFVKGNNFLYIFTTFLGLYGGLTVGLKFFIWHSLRACLRVRKSLIFRRRRIAPNHTS
;
A
#
# COMPACT_ATOMS: atom_id res chain seq x y z
N VAL A 1 0.42 -9.10 18.34
CA VAL A 1 -1.00 -8.74 18.56
C VAL A 1 -1.15 -7.28 18.98
N THR A 2 -0.79 -6.85 20.19
CA THR A 2 -0.95 -5.44 20.65
C THR A 2 -0.22 -4.41 19.77
N ASN A 3 1.01 -4.67 19.34
CA ASN A 3 1.74 -3.77 18.42
C ASN A 3 1.12 -3.74 17.02
N GLU A 4 0.60 -4.86 16.51
CA GLU A 4 -0.08 -4.90 15.20
C GLU A 4 -1.48 -4.28 15.26
N LEU A 5 -2.17 -4.39 16.40
CA LEU A 5 -3.39 -3.63 16.69
C LEU A 5 -3.10 -2.13 16.82
N ALA A 6 -1.94 -1.74 17.37
CA ALA A 6 -1.51 -0.34 17.39
C ALA A 6 -1.20 0.17 15.97
N VAL A 7 -0.58 -0.65 15.12
CA VAL A 7 -0.38 -0.35 13.70
C VAL A 7 -1.73 -0.26 12.97
N PHE A 8 -2.67 -1.17 13.22
CA PHE A 8 -4.04 -1.10 12.68
C PHE A 8 -4.78 0.16 13.13
N ASN A 9 -4.69 0.52 14.41
CA ASN A 9 -5.24 1.77 14.93
C ASN A 9 -4.53 3.02 14.39
N SER A 10 -3.33 2.85 13.81
CA SER A 10 -2.60 3.92 13.11
C SER A 10 -2.89 3.97 11.60
N LEU A 11 -3.56 2.96 11.04
CA LEU A 11 -3.99 2.98 9.64
C LEU A 11 -5.03 4.07 9.45
N GLN A 12 -4.68 5.06 8.62
CA GLN A 12 -5.56 6.17 8.33
C GLN A 12 -6.65 5.72 7.35
N PHE A 13 -7.91 5.93 7.73
CA PHE A 13 -9.03 5.82 6.81
C PHE A 13 -9.02 7.05 5.89
N VAL A 14 -8.32 6.92 4.76
CA VAL A 14 -8.17 8.03 3.80
C VAL A 14 -9.36 8.02 2.85
N ASN A 15 -10.30 8.96 3.05
CA ASN A 15 -11.32 9.26 2.06
C ASN A 15 -11.30 10.76 1.76
N ARG A 16 -11.19 11.12 0.48
CA ARG A 16 -11.14 12.52 0.01
C ARG A 16 -12.50 13.22 0.13
N GLN A 17 -13.58 12.45 0.36
CA GLN A 17 -14.92 12.96 0.63
C GLN A 17 -15.47 12.34 1.92
N VAL A 18 -16.10 13.16 2.77
CA VAL A 18 -16.77 12.68 3.98
C VAL A 18 -17.95 11.78 3.58
N LEU A 19 -17.97 10.55 4.09
CA LEU A 19 -19.06 9.62 3.81
C LEU A 19 -20.36 10.08 4.50
N PRO A 20 -21.51 10.04 3.82
CA PRO A 20 -22.80 10.24 4.47
C PRO A 20 -23.01 9.20 5.59
N LYS A 21 -23.60 9.62 6.72
CA LYS A 21 -23.80 8.75 7.90
C LYS A 21 -24.49 7.43 7.55
N THR A 22 -25.54 7.46 6.73
CA THR A 22 -26.25 6.24 6.28
C THR A 22 -25.34 5.31 5.48
N THR A 23 -24.46 5.85 4.64
CA THR A 23 -23.50 5.07 3.85
C THR A 23 -22.39 4.52 4.74
N PHE A 24 -21.88 5.31 5.69
CA PHE A 24 -20.91 4.86 6.68
C PHE A 24 -21.49 3.75 7.57
N ASP A 25 -22.69 3.93 8.11
CA ASP A 25 -23.36 2.97 9.01
C ASP A 25 -23.73 1.69 8.25
N ILE A 26 -24.20 1.78 7.00
CA ILE A 26 -24.47 0.60 6.15
C ILE A 26 -23.17 -0.10 5.77
N GLN A 27 -22.13 0.64 5.32
CA GLN A 27 -20.85 0.03 4.97
C GLN A 27 -20.22 -0.63 6.18
N THR A 28 -20.18 0.02 7.35
CA THR A 28 -19.63 -0.55 8.58
C THR A 28 -20.48 -1.71 9.12
N SER A 29 -21.82 -1.63 9.09
CA SER A 29 -22.69 -2.70 9.58
C SER A 29 -22.72 -3.91 8.64
N GLN A 30 -22.69 -3.70 7.32
CA GLN A 30 -22.49 -4.78 6.34
C GLN A 30 -21.08 -5.35 6.45
N LEU A 31 -20.06 -4.51 6.70
CA LEU A 31 -18.69 -4.94 7.02
C LEU A 31 -18.71 -5.89 8.22
N ILE A 32 -19.40 -5.53 9.30
CA ILE A 32 -19.42 -6.28 10.56
C ILE A 32 -20.24 -7.58 10.45
N GLN A 33 -21.39 -7.55 9.78
CA GLN A 33 -22.20 -8.76 9.56
C GLN A 33 -21.55 -9.74 8.57
N GLN A 34 -20.80 -9.24 7.57
CA GLN A 34 -19.98 -10.07 6.70
C GLN A 34 -18.73 -10.58 7.44
N PHE A 35 -18.08 -9.75 8.26
CA PHE A 35 -16.95 -10.15 9.13
C PHE A 35 -17.30 -11.34 10.04
N GLN A 36 -18.40 -11.30 10.78
CA GLN A 36 -18.77 -12.40 11.68
C GLN A 36 -19.13 -13.70 10.95
N LYS A 37 -19.58 -13.62 9.69
CA LYS A 37 -20.02 -14.77 8.89
C LYS A 37 -18.95 -15.28 7.91
N GLN A 38 -17.93 -14.48 7.59
CA GLN A 38 -16.90 -14.75 6.57
C GLN A 38 -15.47 -14.76 7.12
N VAL A 39 -15.25 -14.44 8.40
CA VAL A 39 -13.98 -14.76 9.09
C VAL A 39 -13.71 -16.28 9.11
N PHE A 40 -14.72 -17.11 8.82
CA PHE A 40 -14.59 -18.56 8.65
C PHE A 40 -14.90 -19.06 7.23
N ASP A 41 -15.25 -18.19 6.28
CA ASP A 41 -15.44 -18.60 4.88
C ASP A 41 -15.14 -17.48 3.86
N LYS A 42 -14.39 -17.84 2.81
CA LYS A 42 -13.38 -17.03 2.10
C LYS A 42 -13.90 -15.92 1.16
N LYS A 43 -14.91 -15.12 1.53
CA LYS A 43 -15.33 -13.96 0.68
C LYS A 43 -15.52 -12.66 1.46
N ASN A 44 -14.98 -11.58 0.87
CA ASN A 44 -15.22 -10.16 1.10
C ASN A 44 -15.38 -9.62 2.53
N LEU A 45 -14.23 -9.27 3.14
CA LEU A 45 -13.97 -7.98 3.78
C LEU A 45 -12.46 -7.82 3.99
N VAL A 46 -11.81 -6.78 3.44
CA VAL A 46 -10.37 -6.88 3.14
C VAL A 46 -9.46 -6.42 4.29
N LEU A 47 -9.70 -5.28 4.95
CA LEU A 47 -8.67 -4.68 5.81
C LEU A 47 -8.49 -5.37 7.18
N ILE A 48 -9.59 -5.64 7.91
CA ILE A 48 -9.54 -6.30 9.22
C ILE A 48 -9.14 -7.78 9.06
N LEU A 49 -9.67 -8.46 8.04
CA LEU A 49 -9.28 -9.82 7.71
C LEU A 49 -7.81 -9.91 7.32
N LEU A 50 -7.28 -8.91 6.60
CA LEU A 50 -5.88 -8.84 6.23
C LEU A 50 -4.97 -8.66 7.45
N VAL A 51 -5.35 -7.81 8.42
CA VAL A 51 -4.59 -7.69 9.67
C VAL A 51 -4.60 -9.00 10.46
N ILE A 52 -5.77 -9.62 10.66
CA ILE A 52 -5.84 -10.90 11.38
C ILE A 52 -5.03 -11.98 10.65
N THR A 53 -5.17 -12.08 9.33
CA THR A 53 -4.42 -13.05 8.51
C THR A 53 -2.93 -12.79 8.60
N GLN A 54 -2.50 -11.52 8.57
CA GLN A 54 -1.09 -11.14 8.74
C GLN A 54 -0.57 -11.52 10.12
N THR A 55 -1.31 -11.19 11.18
CA THR A 55 -0.95 -11.53 12.57
C THR A 55 -0.81 -13.03 12.76
N LEU A 56 -1.79 -13.81 12.32
CA LEU A 56 -1.77 -15.28 12.42
C LEU A 56 -0.62 -15.87 11.60
N THR A 57 -0.44 -15.41 10.36
CA THR A 57 0.64 -15.86 9.49
C THR A 57 2.01 -15.53 10.07
N TYR A 58 2.17 -14.33 10.65
CA TYR A 58 3.41 -13.93 11.30
C TYR A 58 3.70 -14.85 12.50
N PHE A 59 2.73 -15.02 13.39
CA PHE A 59 2.85 -15.92 14.55
C PHE A 59 3.20 -17.34 14.14
N LEU A 60 2.49 -17.92 13.18
CA LEU A 60 2.71 -19.29 12.70
C LEU A 60 4.11 -19.48 12.14
N ASN A 61 4.59 -18.52 11.34
CA ASN A 61 5.94 -18.56 10.79
C ASN A 61 7.01 -18.47 11.89
N GLN A 62 6.83 -17.59 12.88
CA GLN A 62 7.72 -17.52 14.04
C GLN A 62 7.74 -18.83 14.82
N PHE A 63 6.55 -19.31 15.16
CA PHE A 63 6.34 -20.49 15.98
C PHE A 63 6.94 -21.73 15.32
N GLN A 64 6.70 -21.91 14.02
CA GLN A 64 7.26 -23.03 13.26
C GLN A 64 8.78 -22.95 13.17
N LEU A 65 9.35 -21.76 12.97
CA LEU A 65 10.79 -21.57 12.90
C LEU A 65 11.47 -21.88 14.25
N ILE A 66 10.89 -21.43 15.36
CA ILE A 66 11.37 -21.75 16.71
C ILE A 66 11.31 -23.26 16.94
N ARG A 67 10.16 -23.89 16.69
CA ARG A 67 9.96 -25.35 16.86
C ARG A 67 10.97 -26.15 16.06
N THR A 68 11.08 -25.86 14.76
CA THR A 68 12.01 -26.53 13.85
C THR A 68 13.44 -26.37 14.33
N SER A 69 13.81 -25.17 14.79
CA SER A 69 15.16 -24.91 15.29
C SER A 69 15.45 -25.62 16.61
N ILE A 70 14.50 -25.71 17.54
CA ILE A 70 14.65 -26.45 18.79
C ILE A 70 14.84 -27.94 18.50
N GLN A 71 13.96 -28.52 17.68
CA GLN A 71 13.98 -29.94 17.34
C GLN A 71 15.28 -30.34 16.67
N LEU A 72 15.73 -29.58 15.67
CA LEU A 72 16.86 -29.98 14.84
C LEU A 72 18.22 -29.63 15.44
N ASN A 73 18.25 -28.76 16.46
CA ASN A 73 19.42 -28.65 17.34
C ASN A 73 19.47 -29.77 18.39
N GLN A 74 18.44 -30.61 18.50
CA GLN A 74 18.35 -31.74 19.44
C GLN A 74 18.71 -31.32 20.88
N PHE A 75 18.04 -30.27 21.39
CA PHE A 75 18.25 -29.82 22.77
C PHE A 75 17.76 -30.86 23.78
N ILE A 76 18.52 -31.09 24.85
CA ILE A 76 18.18 -32.05 25.90
C ILE A 76 16.95 -31.54 26.69
N THR A 77 15.94 -32.38 26.87
CA THR A 77 14.75 -32.08 27.69
C THR A 77 14.90 -32.64 29.10
N ALA A 78 14.31 -31.97 30.09
CA ALA A 78 14.46 -32.32 31.50
C ALA A 78 13.97 -33.75 31.84
N ASP A 79 12.89 -34.19 31.19
CA ASP A 79 12.30 -35.51 31.42
C ASP A 79 12.91 -36.61 30.54
N SER A 80 13.96 -36.29 29.77
CA SER A 80 14.62 -37.23 28.84
C SER A 80 13.68 -37.83 27.78
N ASN A 81 12.57 -37.14 27.48
CA ASN A 81 11.58 -37.57 26.49
C ASN A 81 12.21 -37.70 25.10
N ASN A 82 13.06 -36.76 24.67
CA ASN A 82 13.73 -36.85 23.37
C ASN A 82 15.00 -37.70 23.38
N ALA A 83 15.69 -37.81 24.52
CA ALA A 83 16.95 -38.53 24.61
C ALA A 83 17.28 -38.94 26.04
N VAL A 84 17.87 -40.12 26.18
CA VAL A 84 18.24 -40.72 27.47
C VAL A 84 19.76 -40.77 27.59
N LEU A 85 20.27 -40.40 28.76
CA LEU A 85 21.70 -40.57 29.09
C LEU A 85 22.00 -42.05 29.33
N ARG A 86 22.82 -42.65 28.46
CA ARG A 86 23.33 -44.02 28.60
C ARG A 86 24.82 -43.99 28.85
N GLY A 87 25.31 -44.82 29.75
CA GLY A 87 26.74 -44.96 29.98
C GLY A 87 27.12 -46.27 30.66
N THR A 88 28.39 -46.65 30.53
CA THR A 88 28.98 -47.75 31.28
C THR A 88 29.99 -47.19 32.27
N LEU A 89 29.70 -47.30 33.57
CA LEU A 89 30.63 -46.95 34.62
C LEU A 89 31.61 -48.12 34.82
N SER A 90 32.83 -47.97 34.30
CA SER A 90 33.97 -48.82 34.67
C SER A 90 35.00 -47.96 35.39
N ASN A 91 35.71 -48.52 36.37
CA ASN A 91 36.61 -47.80 37.30
C ASN A 91 37.73 -46.95 36.65
N LEU A 92 37.86 -46.92 35.31
CA LEU A 92 38.89 -46.17 34.57
C LEU A 92 38.36 -45.49 33.29
N ILE A 93 37.09 -45.66 32.88
CA ILE A 93 36.54 -45.08 31.65
C ILE A 93 35.10 -44.62 31.87
N ASP A 94 34.89 -43.30 31.88
CA ASP A 94 33.58 -42.64 31.86
C ASP A 94 33.05 -42.55 30.42
N SER A 95 32.53 -43.63 29.86
CA SER A 95 31.81 -43.57 28.58
C SER A 95 30.32 -43.32 28.84
N HIS A 96 29.90 -42.07 28.68
CA HIS A 96 28.50 -41.67 28.71
C HIS A 96 28.12 -40.90 27.45
N ARG A 97 26.84 -40.94 27.10
CA ARG A 97 26.26 -40.23 25.96
C ARG A 97 24.76 -40.11 26.06
N PHE A 98 24.19 -39.18 25.33
CA PHE A 98 22.76 -39.20 25.05
C PHE A 98 22.47 -40.10 23.84
N VAL A 99 21.42 -40.90 23.95
CA VAL A 99 20.85 -41.65 22.83
C VAL A 99 19.43 -41.16 22.65
N SER A 100 19.03 -40.90 21.41
CA SER A 100 17.66 -40.48 21.11
C SER A 100 16.68 -41.53 21.61
N ASN A 101 15.54 -41.08 22.14
CA ASN A 101 14.56 -42.02 22.66
C ASN A 101 13.80 -42.68 21.50
N ASN A 102 13.64 -43.99 21.59
CA ASN A 102 12.87 -44.84 20.68
C ASN A 102 12.00 -45.87 21.44
N GLU A 103 11.85 -45.71 22.75
CA GLU A 103 11.27 -46.74 23.62
C GLU A 103 9.75 -46.92 23.44
N TRP A 104 9.06 -45.92 22.88
CA TRP A 104 7.61 -45.98 22.65
C TRP A 104 7.24 -46.73 21.37
N ASP A 105 8.11 -46.66 20.36
CA ASP A 105 7.89 -47.25 19.05
C ASP A 105 9.26 -47.55 18.42
N ASN A 106 9.56 -48.84 18.24
CA ASN A 106 10.81 -49.28 17.59
C ASN A 106 10.97 -48.74 16.15
N THR A 107 9.91 -48.15 15.58
CA THR A 107 9.91 -47.53 14.25
C THR A 107 10.05 -45.99 14.28
N CYS A 108 10.03 -45.35 15.45
CA CYS A 108 10.11 -43.89 15.58
C CYS A 108 11.22 -43.46 16.56
N SER A 109 12.27 -42.80 16.05
CA SER A 109 13.36 -42.22 16.85
C SER A 109 13.27 -40.69 16.88
N CYS A 110 13.31 -40.13 18.09
CA CYS A 110 13.34 -38.68 18.31
C CYS A 110 14.53 -37.95 17.67
N GLY A 111 15.58 -38.68 17.29
CA GLY A 111 16.76 -38.13 16.63
C GLY A 111 16.52 -37.77 15.16
N THR A 112 15.67 -38.54 14.48
CA THR A 112 15.36 -38.34 13.04
C THR A 112 13.96 -37.78 12.81
N ASN A 113 13.02 -38.09 13.71
CA ASN A 113 11.63 -37.65 13.63
C ASN A 113 11.16 -37.09 14.97
N GLY A 114 10.94 -35.77 15.05
CA GLY A 114 10.42 -35.14 16.27
C GLY A 114 8.91 -35.26 16.44
N SER A 115 8.20 -35.77 15.43
CA SER A 115 6.75 -35.99 15.47
C SER A 115 6.36 -37.35 16.05
N CYS A 116 7.30 -38.09 16.64
CA CYS A 116 6.97 -39.29 17.39
C CYS A 116 6.05 -38.91 18.57
N ILE A 117 4.90 -39.57 18.67
CA ILE A 117 3.91 -39.35 19.71
C ILE A 117 3.48 -40.68 20.32
N ALA A 118 3.18 -40.66 21.61
CA ALA A 118 2.59 -41.75 22.36
C ALA A 118 1.44 -41.19 23.20
N SER A 119 0.43 -42.00 23.49
CA SER A 119 -0.64 -41.61 24.41
C SER A 119 -0.07 -41.41 25.81
N GLU A 120 -0.41 -40.28 26.43
CA GLU A 120 -0.03 -40.02 27.81
C GLU A 120 -0.84 -40.91 28.75
N GLY A 121 -0.23 -41.35 29.85
CA GLY A 121 -0.90 -42.24 30.78
C GLY A 121 -0.06 -42.63 31.98
N VAL A 122 -0.66 -43.41 32.86
CA VAL A 122 -0.02 -43.88 34.09
C VAL A 122 0.67 -45.22 33.80
N PHE A 123 1.98 -45.29 34.02
CA PHE A 123 2.80 -46.46 33.72
C PHE A 123 3.03 -47.36 34.94
N CYS A 124 3.20 -48.65 34.69
CA CYS A 124 3.46 -49.68 35.71
C CYS A 124 4.84 -49.44 36.36
N ARG A 125 4.88 -49.30 37.70
CA ARG A 125 6.11 -48.97 38.46
C ARG A 125 6.67 -50.09 39.35
N SER A 126 6.08 -51.28 39.34
CA SER A 126 6.55 -52.41 40.16
C SER A 126 7.97 -52.85 39.76
N TYR A 127 8.91 -52.72 40.72
CA TYR A 127 10.27 -53.25 40.62
C TYR A 127 10.20 -54.78 40.39
N GLY A 128 10.51 -55.21 39.16
CA GLY A 128 10.67 -56.62 38.79
C GLY A 128 9.70 -57.14 37.73
N THR A 129 8.42 -56.77 37.76
CA THR A 129 7.41 -57.28 36.81
C THR A 129 7.12 -56.33 35.64
N CYS A 130 7.32 -55.01 35.81
CA CYS A 130 7.01 -54.02 34.78
C CYS A 130 8.13 -53.85 33.73
N PHE A 131 9.34 -54.38 33.96
CA PHE A 131 10.48 -54.27 33.05
C PHE A 131 10.22 -54.95 31.68
N LEU A 132 9.22 -55.84 31.60
CA LEU A 132 8.81 -56.55 30.39
C LEU A 132 7.63 -55.88 29.65
N PHE A 133 6.98 -54.87 30.23
CA PHE A 133 5.75 -54.23 29.71
C PHE A 133 5.92 -52.73 29.40
N SER A 134 7.15 -52.24 29.33
CA SER A 134 7.53 -50.82 29.50
C SER A 134 7.02 -49.81 28.46
N SER A 135 6.31 -50.24 27.41
CA SER A 135 5.89 -49.32 26.33
C SER A 135 4.41 -48.97 26.31
N LYS A 136 3.56 -49.59 27.16
CA LYS A 136 2.12 -49.29 27.19
C LYS A 136 1.65 -48.81 28.56
N PRO A 137 0.98 -47.66 28.66
CA PRO A 137 0.41 -47.18 29.92
C PRO A 137 -0.72 -48.11 30.38
N ASN A 138 -0.86 -48.28 31.70
CA ASN A 138 -1.92 -49.08 32.31
C ASN A 138 -3.29 -48.39 32.16
N GLN A 139 -3.27 -47.05 32.18
CA GLN A 139 -4.41 -46.20 31.92
C GLN A 139 -3.96 -45.02 31.08
N THR A 140 -4.59 -44.80 29.93
CA THR A 140 -4.34 -43.60 29.11
C THR A 140 -5.21 -42.45 29.59
N ILE A 141 -4.71 -41.23 29.42
CA ILE A 141 -5.46 -40.00 29.67
C ILE A 141 -6.05 -39.52 28.34
N PRO A 142 -7.39 -39.52 28.18
CA PRO A 142 -8.05 -39.09 26.96
C PRO A 142 -7.59 -37.72 26.48
N GLY A 143 -7.29 -37.63 25.19
CA GLY A 143 -6.87 -36.39 24.56
C GLY A 143 -5.45 -35.92 24.88
N LEU A 144 -4.68 -36.58 25.74
CA LEU A 144 -3.29 -36.20 26.05
C LEU A 144 -2.27 -37.13 25.41
N PHE A 145 -1.19 -36.53 24.90
CA PHE A 145 -0.09 -37.22 24.24
C PHE A 145 1.25 -36.69 24.75
N VAL A 146 2.25 -37.57 24.79
CA VAL A 146 3.66 -37.21 24.95
C VAL A 146 4.40 -37.42 23.64
N SER A 147 5.32 -36.51 23.37
CA SER A 147 6.18 -36.49 22.20
C SER A 147 7.63 -36.28 22.61
N CYS A 148 8.54 -36.30 21.63
CA CYS A 148 9.95 -35.99 21.83
C CYS A 148 10.16 -34.63 22.52
N LEU A 149 9.38 -33.62 22.13
CA LEU A 149 9.43 -32.29 22.75
C LEU A 149 8.11 -31.99 23.44
N LEU A 150 8.18 -31.32 24.60
CA LEU A 150 6.98 -30.91 25.36
C LEU A 150 6.01 -30.05 24.56
N VAL A 151 6.53 -29.19 23.67
CA VAL A 151 5.67 -28.39 22.77
C VAL A 151 4.90 -29.27 21.80
N GLU A 152 5.52 -30.33 21.27
CA GLU A 152 4.85 -31.28 20.38
C GLU A 152 3.81 -32.12 21.15
N SER A 153 4.11 -32.50 22.40
CA SER A 153 3.14 -33.15 23.31
C SER A 153 1.87 -32.31 23.43
N ILE A 154 2.02 -31.01 23.73
CA ILE A 154 0.90 -30.08 23.87
C ILE A 154 0.13 -29.97 22.55
N LEU A 155 0.81 -29.74 21.43
CA LEU A 155 0.15 -29.52 20.13
C LEU A 155 -0.60 -30.75 19.61
N ALA A 156 -0.09 -31.95 19.90
CA ALA A 156 -0.77 -33.21 19.57
C ALA A 156 -1.99 -33.48 20.48
N SER A 157 -2.02 -32.87 21.66
CA SER A 157 -3.08 -33.04 22.67
C SER A 157 -4.31 -32.17 22.41
N SER A 158 -5.40 -32.46 23.12
CA SER A 158 -6.66 -31.73 23.16
C SER A 158 -7.06 -31.44 24.62
N LEU A 159 -8.19 -30.76 24.82
CA LEU A 159 -8.69 -30.42 26.14
C LEU A 159 -9.74 -31.41 26.68
N GLU A 160 -9.94 -32.56 26.01
CA GLU A 160 -11.02 -33.52 26.29
C GLU A 160 -11.10 -33.93 27.77
N CYS A 161 -9.98 -34.34 28.37
CA CYS A 161 -9.94 -34.73 29.79
C CYS A 161 -10.33 -33.58 30.73
N PHE A 162 -9.98 -32.33 30.39
CA PHE A 162 -10.23 -31.17 31.25
C PHE A 162 -11.71 -30.80 31.35
N TYR A 163 -12.54 -31.19 30.39
CA TYR A 163 -14.00 -31.03 30.45
C TYR A 163 -14.73 -32.26 31.02
N ASN A 164 -14.00 -33.32 31.39
CA ASN A 164 -14.59 -34.58 31.86
C ASN A 164 -14.29 -34.80 33.34
N THR A 165 -15.32 -34.71 34.19
CA THR A 165 -15.20 -34.91 35.64
C THR A 165 -14.61 -36.28 36.01
N SER A 166 -14.99 -37.35 35.31
CA SER A 166 -14.44 -38.69 35.56
C SER A 166 -12.96 -38.78 35.19
N CYS A 167 -12.52 -38.02 34.18
CA CYS A 167 -11.10 -37.97 33.81
C CYS A 167 -10.28 -37.21 34.85
N ILE A 168 -10.76 -36.06 35.33
CA ILE A 168 -10.10 -35.33 36.41
C ILE A 168 -10.02 -36.17 37.68
N GLN A 169 -11.10 -36.87 38.04
CA GLN A 169 -11.10 -37.77 39.20
C GLN A 169 -10.08 -38.90 39.04
N MET A 170 -9.98 -39.50 37.85
CA MET A 170 -8.94 -40.49 37.55
C MET A 170 -7.53 -39.91 37.81
N LEU A 171 -7.23 -38.69 37.34
CA LEU A 171 -5.90 -38.08 37.57
C LEU A 171 -5.59 -37.92 39.07
N ILE A 172 -6.60 -37.55 39.87
CA ILE A 172 -6.45 -37.41 41.33
C ILE A 172 -6.24 -38.78 42.00
N ASP A 173 -7.03 -39.77 41.61
CA ASP A 173 -7.00 -41.11 42.20
C ASP A 173 -5.69 -41.85 41.92
N TRP A 174 -5.08 -41.61 40.75
CA TRP A 174 -3.84 -42.26 40.33
C TRP A 174 -2.56 -41.54 40.80
N TYR A 175 -2.65 -40.28 41.26
CA TYR A 175 -1.47 -39.55 41.76
C TYR A 175 -0.67 -40.29 42.85
N PRO A 176 -1.28 -40.96 43.86
CA PRO A 176 -0.55 -41.71 44.88
C PRO A 176 0.22 -42.92 44.31
N PHE A 177 -0.19 -43.44 43.14
CA PHE A 177 0.48 -44.56 42.47
C PHE A 177 1.84 -44.15 41.90
N ASP A 178 1.97 -42.90 41.43
CA ASP A 178 3.22 -42.34 40.89
C ASP A 178 4.12 -41.68 41.93
N ARG A 179 3.60 -41.29 43.12
CA ARG A 179 4.43 -40.72 44.19
C ARG A 179 3.98 -41.24 45.55
N THR A 180 4.63 -42.31 46.00
CA THR A 180 4.29 -43.04 47.23
C THR A 180 4.53 -42.26 48.53
N GLU A 181 5.12 -41.07 48.49
CA GLU A 181 5.51 -40.30 49.70
C GLU A 181 5.10 -38.81 49.65
N THR A 182 4.29 -38.39 48.68
CA THR A 182 3.83 -36.98 48.59
C THR A 182 2.36 -36.85 48.93
N THR A 183 2.04 -36.02 49.91
CA THR A 183 0.67 -35.58 50.19
C THR A 183 0.22 -34.60 49.11
N LEU A 184 -0.93 -34.87 48.49
CA LEU A 184 -1.57 -33.94 47.56
C LEU A 184 -1.93 -32.64 48.29
N ASP A 185 -1.63 -31.48 47.67
CA ASP A 185 -2.15 -30.20 48.14
C ASP A 185 -3.70 -30.29 48.14
N PRO A 186 -4.38 -29.92 49.24
CA PRO A 186 -5.84 -29.96 49.32
C PRO A 186 -6.54 -29.19 48.19
N ARG A 187 -5.86 -28.20 47.58
CA ARG A 187 -6.38 -27.47 46.41
C ARG A 187 -6.48 -28.34 45.17
N VAL A 188 -5.61 -29.34 45.00
CA VAL A 188 -5.63 -30.30 43.88
C VAL A 188 -6.80 -31.28 44.02
N LEU A 189 -7.13 -31.69 45.25
CA LEU A 189 -8.28 -32.56 45.54
C LEU A 189 -9.64 -31.89 45.21
N ASN A 190 -9.67 -30.56 45.19
CA ASN A 190 -10.88 -29.78 44.89
C ASN A 190 -10.94 -29.26 43.45
N VAL A 191 -10.04 -29.71 42.57
CA VAL A 191 -10.07 -29.32 41.15
C VAL A 191 -11.28 -29.97 40.48
N THR A 192 -12.12 -29.15 39.85
CA THR A 192 -13.26 -29.59 39.05
C THR A 192 -12.95 -29.47 37.57
N ALA A 193 -13.69 -30.23 36.75
CA ALA A 193 -13.65 -30.07 35.30
C ALA A 193 -14.05 -28.64 34.88
N LEU A 194 -13.56 -28.23 33.71
CA LEU A 194 -13.92 -26.97 33.06
C LEU A 194 -15.41 -26.94 32.72
N ASP A 195 -15.99 -25.74 32.78
CA ASP A 195 -17.42 -25.52 32.58
C ASP A 195 -17.79 -25.64 31.10
N SER A 196 -18.44 -26.75 30.73
CA SER A 196 -18.93 -27.00 29.38
C SER A 196 -20.12 -26.11 28.97
N THR A 197 -20.69 -25.33 29.90
CA THR A 197 -21.80 -24.40 29.61
C THR A 197 -21.32 -23.06 29.06
N ILE A 198 -20.03 -22.74 29.21
CA ILE A 198 -19.42 -21.54 28.62
C ILE A 198 -19.26 -21.80 27.12
N ASN A 199 -19.84 -20.92 26.30
CA ASN A 199 -19.80 -21.05 24.85
C ASN A 199 -18.38 -20.82 24.31
N SER A 200 -17.70 -21.89 23.90
CA SER A 200 -16.44 -21.86 23.15
C SER A 200 -16.69 -22.25 21.70
N ARG A 201 -15.91 -21.64 20.78
CA ARG A 201 -15.95 -22.05 19.38
C ARG A 201 -15.16 -23.33 19.10
N PHE A 202 -14.34 -23.78 20.05
CA PHE A 202 -13.56 -25.00 19.95
C PHE A 202 -14.24 -26.12 20.74
N SER A 203 -14.44 -27.27 20.10
CA SER A 203 -14.91 -28.45 20.81
C SER A 203 -13.79 -28.98 21.73
N PRO A 204 -14.10 -29.66 22.85
CA PRO A 204 -13.10 -30.18 23.77
C PRO A 204 -12.07 -31.13 23.13
N ASP A 205 -12.46 -31.87 22.09
CA ASP A 205 -11.63 -32.79 21.30
C ASP A 205 -10.80 -32.08 20.21
N THR A 206 -10.98 -30.76 20.03
CA THR A 206 -10.14 -29.99 19.11
C THR A 206 -8.69 -30.02 19.59
N LYS A 207 -7.78 -30.41 18.69
CA LYS A 207 -6.35 -30.41 18.98
C LYS A 207 -5.83 -29.00 19.26
N LEU A 208 -4.89 -28.92 20.19
CA LEU A 208 -4.27 -27.66 20.60
C LEU A 208 -3.42 -27.05 19.49
N ASP A 209 -2.93 -27.81 18.51
CA ASP A 209 -2.30 -27.23 17.32
C ASP A 209 -3.24 -26.27 16.57
N ILE A 210 -4.50 -26.64 16.40
CA ILE A 210 -5.53 -25.81 15.77
C ILE A 210 -5.82 -24.59 16.65
N ILE A 211 -5.97 -24.77 17.96
CA ILE A 211 -6.27 -23.67 18.90
C ILE A 211 -5.12 -22.66 18.94
N VAL A 212 -3.88 -23.14 19.07
CA VAL A 212 -2.64 -22.34 19.04
C VAL A 212 -2.51 -21.63 17.70
N SER A 213 -2.81 -22.28 16.57
CA SER A 213 -2.76 -21.67 15.24
C SER A 213 -3.69 -20.47 15.08
N GLN A 214 -4.68 -20.35 15.98
CA GLN A 214 -5.64 -19.27 16.04
C GLN A 214 -5.46 -18.39 17.30
N LEU A 215 -4.28 -18.44 17.93
CA LEU A 215 -3.89 -17.63 19.10
C LEU A 215 -4.81 -17.79 20.32
N PHE A 216 -5.50 -18.93 20.48
CA PHE A 216 -6.50 -19.13 21.54
C PHE A 216 -7.64 -18.10 21.52
N LEU A 217 -7.85 -17.40 20.40
CA LEU A 217 -8.89 -16.39 20.31
C LEU A 217 -10.26 -17.07 20.26
N GLU A 218 -11.17 -16.67 21.15
CA GLU A 218 -12.56 -17.14 21.15
C GLU A 218 -13.45 -16.25 20.26
N TYR A 219 -13.42 -14.93 20.46
CA TYR A 219 -14.22 -13.96 19.69
C TYR A 219 -13.48 -12.61 19.53
N TRP A 220 -13.76 -11.89 18.44
CA TRP A 220 -13.33 -10.49 18.25
C TRP A 220 -14.47 -9.54 18.62
N ILE A 221 -14.21 -8.57 19.51
CA ILE A 221 -15.17 -7.54 19.91
C ILE A 221 -14.83 -6.23 19.19
N ASN A 222 -15.76 -5.71 18.40
CA ASN A 222 -15.55 -4.50 17.60
C ASN A 222 -16.52 -3.38 18.03
N SER A 223 -16.05 -2.13 18.05
CA SER A 223 -16.87 -0.93 18.25
C SER A 223 -16.52 0.13 17.21
N THR A 224 -17.50 0.65 16.48
CA THR A 224 -17.33 1.76 15.51
C THR A 224 -17.89 3.07 16.07
N ASN A 225 -17.31 4.21 15.68
CA ASN A 225 -17.78 5.54 16.10
C ASN A 225 -17.75 6.56 14.96
N PHE A 226 -18.91 6.81 14.34
CA PHE A 226 -19.04 7.78 13.26
C PHE A 226 -18.70 9.21 13.67
N SER A 227 -19.08 9.63 14.89
CA SER A 227 -18.81 10.98 15.38
C SER A 227 -17.31 11.25 15.48
N SER A 228 -16.53 10.26 15.93
CA SER A 228 -15.07 10.36 15.95
C SER A 228 -14.48 10.46 14.53
N TYR A 229 -15.00 9.67 13.58
CA TYR A 229 -14.59 9.73 12.17
C TYR A 229 -14.88 11.11 11.55
N TYR A 230 -16.11 11.61 11.70
CA TYR A 230 -16.52 12.89 11.13
C TYR A 230 -15.71 14.06 11.70
N ASN A 231 -15.48 14.07 13.02
CA ASN A 231 -14.70 15.11 13.69
C ASN A 231 -13.22 15.09 13.28
N GLN A 232 -12.64 13.91 13.02
CA GLN A 232 -11.27 13.80 12.47
C GLN A 232 -11.19 14.22 11.00
N CYS A 233 -12.26 13.99 10.23
CA CYS A 233 -12.30 14.34 8.81
C CYS A 233 -12.34 15.85 8.56
N GLU A 234 -12.81 16.64 9.54
CA GLU A 234 -12.84 18.12 9.58
C GLU A 234 -12.95 18.77 8.18
N PRO A 235 -14.10 18.61 7.48
CA PRO A 235 -14.21 19.04 6.09
C PRO A 235 -14.14 20.57 5.96
N ASP A 236 -13.09 21.07 5.31
CA ASP A 236 -12.86 22.51 5.09
C ASP A 236 -13.87 23.15 4.13
N GLN A 237 -14.20 22.46 3.03
CA GLN A 237 -15.05 23.01 1.96
C GLN A 237 -15.95 21.94 1.34
N CYS A 238 -17.22 22.27 1.14
CA CYS A 238 -18.16 21.46 0.37
C CYS A 238 -18.52 22.17 -0.94
N PHE A 239 -18.40 21.45 -2.05
CA PHE A 239 -18.86 21.92 -3.36
C PHE A 239 -20.25 21.34 -3.64
N TYR A 240 -21.19 22.21 -3.97
CA TYR A 240 -22.52 21.83 -4.45
C TYR A 240 -22.78 22.51 -5.79
N THR A 241 -23.47 21.83 -6.69
CA THR A 241 -23.92 22.42 -7.95
C THR A 241 -25.36 22.89 -7.80
N TYR A 242 -25.64 24.11 -8.23
CA TYR A 242 -26.98 24.68 -8.24
C TYR A 242 -27.18 25.48 -9.53
N GLU A 243 -28.38 25.43 -10.10
CA GLU A 243 -28.73 26.22 -11.27
C GLU A 243 -29.22 27.59 -10.81
N GLU A 244 -28.40 28.63 -10.97
CA GLU A 244 -28.78 29.99 -10.62
C GLU A 244 -29.49 30.68 -11.78
N ARG A 245 -30.68 31.24 -11.51
CA ARG A 245 -31.37 32.11 -12.48
C ARG A 245 -30.59 33.41 -12.62
N PHE A 246 -30.50 33.94 -13.84
CA PHE A 246 -29.84 35.21 -14.10
C PHE A 246 -30.32 36.31 -13.12
N ASN A 247 -29.37 37.00 -12.47
CA ASN A 247 -29.68 38.10 -11.55
C ASN A 247 -30.52 39.18 -12.27
N ARG A 248 -31.49 39.77 -11.56
CA ARG A 248 -32.34 40.86 -12.06
C ARG A 248 -31.52 42.00 -12.67
N ALA A 249 -30.36 42.34 -12.10
CA ALA A 249 -29.48 43.37 -12.65
C ALA A 249 -28.92 42.99 -14.03
N TYR A 250 -28.56 41.71 -14.23
CA TYR A 250 -28.13 41.19 -15.53
C TYR A 250 -29.28 41.24 -16.54
N ILE A 251 -30.46 40.73 -16.19
CA ILE A 251 -31.65 40.73 -17.06
C ILE A 251 -32.02 42.16 -17.50
N ILE A 252 -32.08 43.10 -16.55
CA ILE A 252 -32.38 44.51 -16.84
C ILE A 252 -31.29 45.14 -17.71
N GLY A 253 -30.01 44.87 -17.42
CA GLY A 253 -28.88 45.34 -18.21
C GLY A 253 -28.93 44.84 -19.66
N THR A 254 -29.22 43.56 -19.86
CA THR A 254 -29.33 42.96 -21.20
C THR A 254 -30.54 43.52 -21.96
N LEU A 255 -31.69 43.71 -21.31
CA LEU A 255 -32.87 44.34 -21.92
C LEU A 255 -32.59 45.79 -22.35
N LEU A 256 -31.94 46.59 -21.50
CA LEU A 256 -31.55 47.97 -21.83
C LEU A 256 -30.52 48.01 -22.97
N GLY A 257 -29.56 47.08 -22.98
CA GLY A 257 -28.58 46.91 -24.06
C GLY A 257 -29.24 46.57 -25.40
N ILE A 258 -30.18 45.63 -25.41
CA ILE A 258 -30.93 45.22 -26.61
C ILE A 258 -31.81 46.37 -27.13
N VAL A 259 -32.61 47.00 -26.28
CA VAL A 259 -33.49 48.12 -26.67
C VAL A 259 -32.66 49.31 -27.18
N GLY A 260 -31.55 49.61 -26.50
CA GLY A 260 -30.62 50.66 -26.91
C GLY A 260 -29.98 50.38 -28.27
N GLY A 261 -29.37 49.19 -28.42
CA GLY A 261 -28.71 48.75 -29.66
C GLY A 261 -29.67 48.67 -30.85
N LEU A 262 -30.84 48.06 -30.65
CA LEU A 262 -31.86 47.92 -31.68
C LEU A 262 -32.39 49.28 -32.16
N SER A 263 -32.60 50.24 -31.25
CA SER A 263 -33.07 51.58 -31.64
C SER A 263 -32.08 52.34 -32.52
N VAL A 264 -30.77 52.15 -32.28
CA VAL A 264 -29.71 52.81 -33.06
C VAL A 264 -29.54 52.12 -34.41
N VAL A 265 -29.50 50.79 -34.43
CA VAL A 265 -29.41 50.01 -35.67
C VAL A 265 -30.60 50.32 -36.58
N LEU A 266 -31.82 50.38 -36.04
CA LEU A 266 -33.00 50.80 -36.79
C LEU A 266 -32.88 52.24 -37.31
N ARG A 267 -32.36 53.19 -36.52
CA ARG A 267 -32.14 54.58 -36.99
C ARG A 267 -31.11 54.71 -38.11
N ILE A 268 -30.19 53.76 -38.23
CA ILE A 268 -29.18 53.74 -39.31
C ILE A 268 -29.70 52.95 -40.52
N LEU A 269 -30.34 51.81 -40.29
CA LEU A 269 -30.85 50.94 -41.34
C LEU A 269 -32.09 51.53 -42.01
N ILE A 270 -33.00 52.17 -41.28
CA ILE A 270 -34.24 52.73 -41.86
C ILE A 270 -33.92 53.77 -42.95
N PRO A 271 -33.03 54.77 -42.76
CA PRO A 271 -32.62 55.67 -43.84
C PRO A 271 -31.99 54.94 -45.03
N CYS A 272 -31.11 53.95 -44.80
CA CYS A 272 -30.49 53.17 -45.86
C CYS A 272 -31.51 52.35 -46.64
N ILE A 273 -32.44 51.69 -45.96
CA ILE A 273 -33.54 50.92 -46.53
C ILE A 273 -34.48 51.86 -47.29
N VAL A 274 -34.82 53.02 -46.74
CA VAL A 274 -35.64 54.04 -47.42
C VAL A 274 -34.92 54.61 -48.64
N ILE A 275 -33.61 54.81 -48.61
CA ILE A 275 -32.82 55.24 -49.77
C ILE A 275 -32.76 54.13 -50.83
N LEU A 276 -32.59 52.87 -50.43
CA LEU A 276 -32.62 51.71 -51.32
C LEU A 276 -34.00 51.52 -51.95
N LEU A 277 -35.06 51.58 -51.17
CA LEU A 277 -36.45 51.54 -51.64
C LEU A 277 -36.77 52.73 -52.55
N ARG A 278 -36.29 53.94 -52.23
CA ARG A 278 -36.42 55.11 -53.12
C ARG A 278 -35.61 54.95 -54.40
N ARG A 279 -34.44 54.31 -54.36
CA ARG A 279 -33.62 54.01 -55.54
C ARG A 279 -34.30 52.96 -56.43
N MET A 280 -34.83 51.89 -55.85
CA MET A 280 -35.61 50.88 -56.55
C MET A 280 -36.90 51.47 -57.13
N TYR A 281 -37.63 52.28 -56.35
CA TYR A 281 -38.83 52.98 -56.83
C TYR A 281 -38.50 53.97 -57.97
N ARG A 282 -37.37 54.71 -57.88
CA ARG A 282 -36.89 55.58 -58.95
C ARG A 282 -36.38 54.81 -60.17
N GLN A 283 -35.83 53.61 -60.00
CA GLN A 283 -35.43 52.72 -61.11
C GLN A 283 -36.65 52.13 -61.83
N CYS A 284 -37.67 51.66 -61.09
CA CYS A 284 -38.93 51.22 -61.68
C CYS A 284 -39.67 52.36 -62.39
N ARG A 285 -39.63 53.59 -61.84
CA ARG A 285 -40.25 54.77 -62.48
C ARG A 285 -39.45 55.31 -63.67
N ARG A 286 -38.15 55.02 -63.77
CA ARG A 286 -37.30 55.40 -64.92
C ARG A 286 -37.47 54.51 -66.14
N PHE A 287 -38.03 53.31 -66.00
CA PHE A 287 -38.31 52.43 -67.15
C PHE A 287 -39.53 52.90 -67.98
N GLN A 288 -40.32 53.86 -67.48
CA GLN A 288 -41.59 54.25 -68.12
C GLN A 288 -41.63 55.68 -68.69
N THR A 289 -40.54 56.46 -68.64
CA THR A 289 -40.49 57.78 -69.30
C THR A 289 -39.11 58.11 -69.88
N ASN A 290 -39.01 57.91 -71.20
CA ASN A 290 -38.24 58.64 -72.23
C ASN A 290 -36.70 58.61 -72.30
N VAL A 291 -36.25 58.00 -73.39
CA VAL A 291 -35.34 58.55 -74.42
C VAL A 291 -35.29 60.10 -74.42
N ARG A 292 -34.12 60.69 -74.13
CA ARG A 292 -33.33 61.61 -75.00
C ARG A 292 -32.23 62.36 -74.19
N ARG A 293 -30.96 62.05 -74.55
CA ARG A 293 -29.66 62.76 -74.41
C ARG A 293 -29.03 63.11 -73.03
N GLU A 294 -27.88 62.46 -72.81
CA GLU A 294 -26.51 62.89 -72.38
C GLU A 294 -26.30 64.29 -71.75
N MET A 295 -25.28 64.58 -70.92
CA MET A 295 -23.93 64.06 -70.67
C MET A 295 -23.46 64.63 -69.30
N ILE A 296 -22.43 64.06 -68.63
CA ILE A 296 -21.29 64.79 -67.96
C ILE A 296 -20.49 63.89 -66.99
N VAL A 297 -19.24 63.67 -67.40
CA VAL A 297 -17.95 63.67 -66.66
C VAL A 297 -17.66 62.56 -65.64
N GLU A 298 -16.74 61.67 -66.05
CA GLU A 298 -15.94 60.80 -65.20
C GLU A 298 -14.95 61.63 -64.37
N ILE A 299 -15.22 61.77 -63.07
CA ILE A 299 -14.25 62.28 -62.10
C ILE A 299 -13.46 61.10 -61.54
N GLY A 300 -12.14 61.12 -61.73
CA GLY A 300 -11.21 60.11 -61.26
C GLY A 300 -11.31 59.84 -59.75
N ILE A 301 -11.16 58.58 -59.36
CA ILE A 301 -11.39 58.03 -58.02
C ILE A 301 -10.61 58.79 -56.93
N ARG A 302 -9.40 59.31 -57.23
CA ARG A 302 -8.62 60.12 -56.28
C ARG A 302 -9.28 61.45 -55.93
N GLN A 303 -9.85 62.17 -56.90
CA GLN A 303 -10.56 63.43 -56.63
C GLN A 303 -11.90 63.19 -55.93
N ARG A 304 -12.56 62.06 -56.18
CA ARG A 304 -13.74 61.64 -55.40
C ARG A 304 -13.38 61.41 -53.94
N ILE A 305 -12.27 60.74 -53.65
CA ILE A 305 -11.82 60.52 -52.27
C ILE A 305 -11.47 61.88 -51.59
N THR A 306 -10.79 62.80 -52.27
CA THR A 306 -10.48 64.13 -51.70
C THR A 306 -11.74 64.97 -51.46
N LEU A 307 -12.70 64.95 -52.39
CA LEU A 307 -14.01 65.60 -52.22
C LEU A 307 -14.83 64.96 -51.10
N TYR A 308 -14.82 63.63 -50.97
CA TYR A 308 -15.46 62.93 -49.86
C TYR A 308 -14.78 63.24 -48.53
N LEU A 309 -13.45 63.35 -48.48
CA LEU A 309 -12.70 63.72 -47.27
C LEU A 309 -12.96 65.17 -46.86
N ILE A 310 -13.08 66.11 -47.82
CA ILE A 310 -13.44 67.51 -47.55
C ILE A 310 -14.90 67.61 -47.10
N GLN A 311 -15.83 66.90 -47.77
CA GLN A 311 -17.23 66.82 -47.34
C GLN A 311 -17.36 66.17 -45.96
N PHE A 312 -16.54 65.16 -45.65
CA PHE A 312 -16.52 64.49 -44.35
C PHE A 312 -15.93 65.38 -43.26
N GLN A 313 -14.87 66.16 -43.55
CA GLN A 313 -14.34 67.17 -42.64
C GLN A 313 -15.35 68.28 -42.35
N GLN A 314 -16.08 68.75 -43.37
CA GLN A 314 -17.17 69.72 -43.21
C GLN A 314 -18.36 69.14 -42.43
N PHE A 315 -18.68 67.86 -42.66
CA PHE A 315 -19.69 67.12 -41.91
C PHE A 315 -19.29 67.00 -40.43
N ILE A 316 -18.07 66.55 -40.11
CA ILE A 316 -17.57 66.47 -38.73
C ILE A 316 -17.58 67.83 -38.03
N ARG A 317 -17.29 68.94 -38.75
CA ARG A 317 -17.37 70.30 -38.18
C ARG A 317 -18.80 70.76 -37.88
N THR A 318 -19.81 70.19 -38.52
CA THR A 318 -21.23 70.59 -38.41
C THR A 318 -22.11 69.62 -37.61
N ILE A 319 -21.59 68.45 -37.23
CA ILE A 319 -22.30 67.48 -36.39
C ILE A 319 -22.62 68.09 -35.02
N ASN A 320 -23.90 68.10 -34.67
CA ASN A 320 -24.41 68.49 -33.37
C ASN A 320 -25.46 67.48 -32.91
N PHE A 321 -25.06 66.57 -32.02
CA PHE A 321 -25.93 65.50 -31.49
C PHE A 321 -26.98 66.01 -30.49
N TYR A 322 -26.84 67.26 -30.02
CA TYR A 322 -27.73 67.89 -29.04
C TYR A 322 -28.58 69.02 -29.64
N ARG A 323 -28.84 68.97 -30.95
CA ARG A 323 -29.71 69.93 -31.64
C ARG A 323 -31.14 69.81 -31.08
N LYS A 324 -31.59 70.81 -30.31
CA LYS A 324 -33.01 70.96 -29.98
C LYS A 324 -33.79 71.34 -31.23
N VAL A 325 -34.88 70.62 -31.52
CA VAL A 325 -35.86 71.01 -32.54
C VAL A 325 -36.52 72.30 -32.06
N LYS A 326 -36.50 73.36 -32.88
CA LYS A 326 -37.22 74.61 -32.61
C LYS A 326 -38.73 74.29 -32.69
N ASN A 327 -39.45 74.38 -31.57
CA ASN A 327 -40.91 74.45 -31.60
C ASN A 327 -41.29 75.86 -32.09
N THR A 328 -41.96 75.92 -33.23
CA THR A 328 -42.15 77.12 -34.05
C THR A 328 -43.25 78.10 -33.59
N HIS A 329 -43.62 78.16 -32.30
CA HIS A 329 -44.69 79.09 -31.91
C HIS A 329 -44.49 79.95 -30.66
N LEU A 330 -43.30 79.97 -30.02
CA LEU A 330 -43.14 80.83 -28.85
C LEU A 330 -41.69 81.26 -28.61
N GLN A 331 -41.14 82.11 -29.50
CA GLN A 331 -39.95 82.89 -29.18
C GLN A 331 -39.65 84.01 -30.20
N GLU A 332 -40.62 84.88 -30.46
CA GLU A 332 -40.28 86.28 -30.72
C GLU A 332 -40.35 87.01 -29.38
N ILE A 333 -39.45 87.97 -29.16
CA ILE A 333 -39.27 88.75 -27.91
C ILE A 333 -38.37 88.06 -26.86
N LEU A 334 -37.07 87.90 -27.17
CA LEU A 334 -35.94 88.35 -26.32
C LEU A 334 -34.58 87.87 -26.87
N GLN A 335 -33.80 88.85 -27.35
CA GLN A 335 -32.33 88.95 -27.39
C GLN A 335 -31.50 87.95 -28.22
N THR A 336 -30.84 88.52 -29.23
CA THR A 336 -30.02 87.93 -30.31
C THR A 336 -28.56 87.63 -29.95
N THR A 337 -28.17 87.67 -28.68
CA THR A 337 -26.79 87.33 -28.26
C THR A 337 -26.64 85.94 -27.61
N ASP A 338 -27.75 85.27 -27.26
CA ASP A 338 -27.71 83.96 -26.60
C ASP A 338 -27.76 82.74 -27.57
N GLU A 339 -28.32 82.88 -28.79
CA GLU A 339 -28.45 81.75 -29.73
C GLU A 339 -27.09 81.21 -30.25
N ILE A 340 -26.12 82.09 -30.53
CA ILE A 340 -24.77 81.68 -30.99
C ILE A 340 -24.03 80.95 -29.87
N SER A 341 -24.18 81.41 -28.62
CA SER A 341 -23.53 80.79 -27.45
C SER A 341 -24.14 79.41 -27.14
N ILE A 342 -25.43 79.20 -27.40
CA ILE A 342 -26.11 77.92 -27.26
C ILE A 342 -25.63 76.92 -28.32
N ILE A 343 -25.49 77.33 -29.59
CA ILE A 343 -24.99 76.47 -30.67
C ILE A 343 -23.54 76.05 -30.42
N GLN A 344 -22.68 76.97 -29.99
CA GLN A 344 -21.29 76.66 -29.64
C GLN A 344 -21.20 75.67 -28.46
N ARG A 345 -22.04 75.83 -27.43
CA ARG A 345 -22.11 74.87 -26.30
C ARG A 345 -22.57 73.48 -26.73
N GLN A 346 -23.52 73.39 -27.65
CA GLN A 346 -23.99 72.12 -28.21
C GLN A 346 -22.91 71.43 -29.08
N GLN A 347 -22.13 72.21 -29.84
CA GLN A 347 -20.98 71.70 -30.59
C GLN A 347 -19.86 71.21 -29.66
N ILE A 348 -19.57 71.92 -28.57
CA ILE A 348 -18.59 71.48 -27.55
C ILE A 348 -19.07 70.20 -26.85
N ALA A 349 -20.35 70.12 -26.49
CA ALA A 349 -20.97 68.91 -25.91
C ALA A 349 -20.86 67.70 -26.85
N THR A 350 -21.02 67.94 -28.16
CA THR A 350 -20.89 66.90 -29.19
C THR A 350 -19.44 66.45 -29.35
N ARG A 351 -18.46 67.37 -29.33
CA ARG A 351 -17.03 67.01 -29.40
C ARG A 351 -16.57 66.23 -28.17
N LEU A 352 -16.98 66.68 -26.98
CA LEU A 352 -16.67 66.00 -25.72
C LEU A 352 -17.32 64.62 -25.66
N TYR A 353 -18.54 64.48 -26.18
CA TYR A 353 -19.20 63.18 -26.35
C TYR A 353 -18.38 62.25 -27.27
N ILE A 354 -17.95 62.72 -28.44
CA ILE A 354 -17.19 61.89 -29.39
C ILE A 354 -15.85 61.45 -28.78
N ILE A 355 -15.12 62.34 -28.11
CA ILE A 355 -13.83 62.02 -27.48
C ILE A 355 -14.02 61.00 -26.36
N LEU A 356 -14.96 61.24 -25.43
CA LEU A 356 -15.24 60.31 -24.33
C LEU A 356 -15.72 58.95 -24.83
N PHE A 357 -16.50 58.96 -25.91
CA PHE A 357 -17.00 57.75 -26.55
C PHE A 357 -15.86 56.92 -27.17
N ILE A 358 -14.94 57.56 -27.90
CA ILE A 358 -13.76 56.89 -28.47
C ILE A 358 -12.86 56.32 -27.35
N VAL A 359 -12.60 57.10 -26.30
CA VAL A 359 -11.78 56.65 -25.16
C VAL A 359 -12.43 55.45 -24.46
N ALA A 360 -13.74 55.50 -24.20
CA ALA A 360 -14.47 54.38 -23.61
C ALA A 360 -14.45 53.13 -24.50
N ILE A 361 -14.54 53.27 -25.83
CA ILE A 361 -14.40 52.16 -26.76
C ILE A 361 -13.02 51.54 -26.67
N VAL A 362 -11.96 52.35 -26.70
CA VAL A 362 -10.58 51.85 -26.65
C VAL A 362 -10.36 51.07 -25.36
N ILE A 363 -10.81 51.60 -24.21
CA ILE A 363 -10.71 50.93 -22.89
C ILE A 363 -11.49 49.61 -22.87
N ILE A 364 -12.71 49.57 -23.40
CA ILE A 364 -13.53 48.35 -23.41
C ILE A 364 -12.89 47.29 -24.32
N VAL A 365 -12.39 47.68 -25.49
CA VAL A 365 -11.77 46.75 -26.46
C VAL A 365 -10.45 46.20 -25.92
N THR A 366 -9.59 47.01 -25.31
CA THR A 366 -8.35 46.52 -24.69
C THR A 366 -8.64 45.62 -23.49
N PHE A 367 -9.57 46.00 -22.61
CA PHE A 367 -9.95 45.18 -21.46
C PHE A 367 -10.55 43.83 -21.87
N THR A 368 -11.46 43.83 -22.86
CA THR A 368 -12.08 42.58 -23.34
C THR A 368 -11.15 41.74 -24.21
N GLY A 369 -10.17 42.35 -24.88
CA GLY A 369 -9.16 41.63 -25.66
C GLY A 369 -8.07 40.98 -24.80
N LEU A 370 -7.69 41.60 -23.67
CA LEU A 370 -6.66 41.10 -22.77
C LEU A 370 -7.17 40.06 -21.76
N ASN A 371 -8.46 40.06 -21.45
CA ASN A 371 -9.04 39.05 -20.57
C ASN A 371 -9.18 37.71 -21.29
N SER A 372 -8.53 36.68 -20.76
CA SER A 372 -8.73 35.30 -21.16
C SER A 372 -9.79 34.63 -20.28
N GLN A 373 -10.44 33.59 -20.80
CA GLN A 373 -11.39 32.78 -20.04
C GLN A 373 -10.81 31.39 -19.82
N ILE A 374 -10.91 30.90 -18.58
CA ILE A 374 -10.64 29.51 -18.24
C ILE A 374 -11.89 28.72 -18.63
N GLN A 375 -11.75 27.80 -19.59
CA GLN A 375 -12.84 26.89 -19.94
C GLN A 375 -12.66 25.56 -19.21
N PHE A 376 -13.75 25.06 -18.64
CA PHE A 376 -13.84 23.73 -18.03
C PHE A 376 -14.49 22.78 -19.02
N ILE A 377 -13.73 21.80 -19.52
CA ILE A 377 -14.27 20.72 -20.35
C ILE A 377 -14.46 19.48 -19.49
N LYS A 378 -15.59 18.80 -19.68
CA LYS A 378 -15.89 17.51 -19.07
C LYS A 378 -15.92 16.44 -20.16
N VAL A 379 -15.20 15.36 -19.96
CA VAL A 379 -15.23 14.15 -20.79
C VAL A 379 -15.80 13.04 -19.95
N SER A 380 -16.98 12.54 -20.31
CA SER A 380 -17.64 11.43 -19.60
C SER A 380 -17.08 10.09 -20.06
N SER A 381 -16.76 9.21 -19.09
CA SER A 381 -16.29 7.84 -19.30
C SER A 381 -15.20 7.70 -20.40
N PRO A 382 -14.04 8.35 -20.23
CA PRO A 382 -12.98 8.29 -21.23
C PRO A 382 -12.40 6.87 -21.35
N THR A 383 -12.07 6.47 -22.58
CA THR A 383 -11.29 5.26 -22.84
C THR A 383 -9.82 5.48 -22.51
N GLU A 384 -9.05 4.41 -22.32
CA GLU A 384 -7.61 4.46 -22.04
C GLU A 384 -6.87 5.34 -23.06
N LEU A 385 -7.16 5.16 -24.35
CA LEU A 385 -6.56 5.93 -25.44
C LEU A 385 -6.94 7.42 -25.40
N ILE A 386 -8.17 7.76 -25.03
CA ILE A 386 -8.60 9.17 -24.87
C ILE A 386 -7.86 9.80 -23.69
N PHE A 387 -7.73 9.09 -22.57
CA PHE A 387 -7.00 9.56 -21.41
C PHE A 387 -5.52 9.84 -21.74
N GLU A 388 -4.85 8.93 -22.45
CA GLU A 388 -3.45 9.13 -22.85
C GLU A 388 -3.28 10.35 -23.77
N GLN A 389 -4.20 10.54 -24.72
CA GLN A 389 -4.20 11.73 -25.58
C GLN A 389 -4.39 13.02 -24.79
N LEU A 390 -5.34 13.04 -23.85
CA LEU A 390 -5.60 14.20 -22.99
C LEU A 390 -4.40 14.53 -22.10
N GLN A 391 -3.74 13.50 -21.57
CA GLN A 391 -2.55 13.65 -20.75
C GLN A 391 -1.37 14.24 -21.53
N LEU A 392 -1.15 13.79 -22.78
CA LEU A 392 -0.13 14.34 -23.67
C LEU A 392 -0.39 15.80 -24.04
N GLN A 393 -1.66 16.17 -24.21
CA GLN A 393 -2.04 17.49 -24.71
C GLN A 393 -2.12 18.57 -23.63
N TYR A 394 -2.53 18.22 -22.40
CA TYR A 394 -2.89 19.20 -21.37
C TYR A 394 -2.03 19.16 -20.09
N SER A 395 -1.05 18.26 -19.99
CA SER A 395 -0.13 18.09 -18.84
C SER A 395 -0.84 17.86 -17.49
N SER A 396 -0.19 17.10 -16.59
CA SER A 396 -0.79 16.57 -15.35
C SER A 396 -1.33 17.61 -14.35
N SER A 397 -0.98 18.89 -14.48
CA SER A 397 -1.43 19.94 -13.55
C SER A 397 -2.81 20.52 -13.88
N SER A 398 -3.38 20.23 -15.05
CA SER A 398 -4.70 20.72 -15.45
C SER A 398 -5.75 19.63 -15.67
N LEU A 399 -5.34 18.36 -15.80
CA LEU A 399 -6.21 17.21 -16.01
C LEU A 399 -6.47 16.49 -14.66
N SER A 400 -7.75 16.31 -14.32
CA SER A 400 -8.18 15.52 -13.17
C SER A 400 -9.18 14.47 -13.63
N CYS A 401 -8.96 13.23 -13.20
CA CYS A 401 -9.67 12.03 -13.61
C CYS A 401 -9.86 11.15 -12.36
N PRO A 402 -10.85 11.46 -11.50
CA PRO A 402 -11.09 10.67 -10.30
C PRO A 402 -11.48 9.23 -10.66
N CYS A 403 -10.90 8.25 -9.95
CA CYS A 403 -11.31 6.86 -10.06
C CYS A 403 -12.71 6.67 -9.45
N SER A 404 -13.54 5.85 -10.08
CA SER A 404 -14.80 5.40 -9.49
C SER A 404 -14.56 4.36 -8.39
N GLN A 405 -13.55 3.51 -8.56
CA GLN A 405 -13.06 2.61 -7.52
C GLN A 405 -11.64 3.01 -7.11
N ILE A 406 -11.50 3.59 -5.92
CA ILE A 406 -10.22 4.12 -5.41
C ILE A 406 -9.27 3.06 -4.85
N SER A 407 -9.77 1.83 -4.66
CA SER A 407 -9.04 0.74 -4.02
C SER A 407 -9.12 -0.54 -4.86
N VAL A 408 -7.96 -1.05 -5.26
CA VAL A 408 -7.82 -2.18 -6.17
C VAL A 408 -6.89 -3.22 -5.56
N GLN A 409 -7.33 -4.48 -5.46
CA GLN A 409 -6.47 -5.56 -4.98
C GLN A 409 -5.29 -5.81 -5.93
N TYR A 410 -4.08 -6.01 -5.37
CA TYR A 410 -2.88 -6.30 -6.16
C TYR A 410 -3.06 -7.52 -7.07
N SER A 411 -3.77 -8.56 -6.62
CA SER A 411 -4.04 -9.77 -7.39
C SER A 411 -4.75 -9.54 -8.74
N LYS A 412 -5.32 -8.36 -8.97
CA LYS A 412 -6.07 -8.03 -10.20
C LYS A 412 -5.18 -7.54 -11.33
N PHE A 413 -4.00 -7.00 -11.01
CA PHE A 413 -3.13 -6.36 -11.99
C PHE A 413 -1.64 -6.67 -11.79
N ILE A 414 -1.25 -7.38 -10.72
CA ILE A 414 0.11 -7.85 -10.46
C ILE A 414 0.13 -9.38 -10.46
N SER A 415 1.13 -9.97 -11.11
CA SER A 415 1.46 -11.38 -11.01
C SER A 415 2.94 -11.53 -10.69
N ILE A 416 3.27 -12.03 -9.49
CA ILE A 416 4.60 -12.40 -9.02
C ILE A 416 4.72 -13.92 -8.98
N LYS A 417 5.81 -14.45 -9.54
CA LYS A 417 6.18 -15.87 -9.50
C LYS A 417 7.64 -16.02 -9.14
N LEU A 418 7.95 -17.04 -8.36
CA LEU A 418 9.33 -17.45 -8.16
C LEU A 418 9.79 -18.24 -9.38
N THR A 419 10.99 -17.96 -9.90
CA THR A 419 11.53 -18.70 -11.06
C THR A 419 12.05 -20.07 -10.64
N ALA A 420 12.84 -20.12 -9.56
CA ALA A 420 13.36 -21.34 -8.97
C ALA A 420 13.81 -21.14 -7.52
N TYR A 421 13.83 -22.24 -6.77
CA TYR A 421 14.63 -22.37 -5.55
C TYR A 421 16.00 -22.96 -5.89
N HIS A 422 16.98 -22.73 -5.04
CA HIS A 422 18.32 -23.30 -5.16
C HIS A 422 18.23 -24.83 -5.26
N GLN A 423 19.04 -25.45 -6.14
CA GLN A 423 18.95 -26.87 -6.51
C GLN A 423 19.02 -27.85 -5.31
N VAL A 424 19.64 -27.41 -4.21
CA VAL A 424 19.70 -28.18 -2.96
C VAL A 424 18.32 -28.49 -2.38
N CYS A 425 17.33 -27.59 -2.57
CA CYS A 425 15.96 -27.72 -2.08
C CYS A 425 15.08 -28.70 -2.88
N SER A 426 15.65 -29.34 -3.90
CA SER A 426 15.04 -30.43 -4.68
C SER A 426 15.97 -31.62 -4.83
N SER A 427 17.07 -31.66 -4.06
CA SER A 427 18.10 -32.69 -4.17
C SER A 427 17.79 -33.94 -3.35
N TYR A 428 18.44 -35.05 -3.68
CA TYR A 428 18.38 -36.26 -2.86
C TYR A 428 18.99 -36.07 -1.46
N PHE A 429 19.93 -35.13 -1.30
CA PHE A 429 20.59 -34.86 -0.01
C PHE A 429 19.65 -34.37 1.08
N ILE A 430 18.48 -33.85 0.73
CA ILE A 430 17.46 -33.41 1.71
C ILE A 430 16.31 -34.43 1.85
N SER A 431 16.42 -35.60 1.22
CA SER A 431 15.42 -36.67 1.32
C SER A 431 15.50 -37.39 2.67
N SER A 432 14.35 -37.87 3.15
CA SER A 432 14.27 -38.66 4.39
C SER A 432 15.15 -39.90 4.35
N ASN A 433 15.25 -40.57 3.19
CA ASN A 433 16.10 -41.75 3.02
C ASN A 433 17.59 -41.41 3.24
N PHE A 434 18.08 -40.33 2.62
CA PHE A 434 19.48 -39.92 2.81
C PHE A 434 19.79 -39.52 4.26
N ILE A 435 18.87 -38.77 4.89
CA ILE A 435 18.99 -38.35 6.28
C ILE A 435 19.05 -39.56 7.22
N GLN A 436 18.16 -40.55 7.03
CA GLN A 436 18.14 -41.79 7.82
C GLN A 436 19.38 -42.65 7.60
N LEU A 437 19.86 -42.76 6.35
CA LEU A 437 21.11 -43.48 6.04
C LEU A 437 22.31 -42.90 6.77
N LEU A 438 22.42 -41.56 6.85
CA LEU A 438 23.49 -40.89 7.61
C LEU A 438 23.31 -41.00 9.12
N TRP A 439 22.07 -41.12 9.62
CA TRP A 439 21.81 -41.28 11.05
C TRP A 439 22.31 -42.62 11.59
N GLY A 440 22.14 -43.70 10.83
CA GLY A 440 22.59 -45.04 11.22
C GLY A 440 21.88 -45.60 12.47
N ASN A 441 22.49 -46.59 13.12
CA ASN A 441 21.95 -47.24 14.32
C ASN A 441 22.33 -46.46 15.61
N GLU A 442 21.69 -46.79 16.72
CA GLU A 442 21.89 -46.20 18.04
C GLU A 442 22.63 -47.14 19.03
N SER A 443 23.25 -48.21 18.52
CA SER A 443 24.00 -49.20 19.31
C SER A 443 25.24 -48.60 20.01
N LEU A 444 25.66 -49.20 21.14
CA LEU A 444 26.71 -48.61 21.99
C LEU A 444 28.06 -48.48 21.27
N GLU A 445 28.44 -49.50 20.51
CA GLU A 445 29.72 -49.59 19.84
C GLU A 445 29.84 -48.67 18.62
N SER A 446 28.76 -48.42 17.86
CA SER A 446 28.82 -47.63 16.63
C SER A 446 28.78 -46.12 16.88
N TYR A 447 28.01 -45.68 17.89
CA TYR A 447 27.75 -44.25 18.12
C TYR A 447 29.00 -43.38 18.27
N TYR A 448 30.04 -43.84 18.99
CA TYR A 448 31.25 -43.03 19.20
C TYR A 448 32.00 -42.75 17.89
N TYR A 449 31.91 -43.67 16.93
CA TYR A 449 32.47 -43.51 15.59
C TYR A 449 31.53 -42.70 14.68
N ASP A 450 30.23 -42.71 14.96
CA ASP A 450 29.18 -42.14 14.11
C ASP A 450 28.67 -40.74 14.54
N VAL A 451 29.11 -40.17 15.67
CA VAL A 451 28.58 -38.87 16.17
C VAL A 451 28.65 -37.77 15.11
N ASP A 452 29.80 -37.63 14.44
CA ASP A 452 29.98 -36.62 13.39
C ASP A 452 29.03 -36.90 12.19
N MET A 453 28.74 -38.16 11.88
CA MET A 453 27.78 -38.54 10.83
C MET A 453 26.33 -38.26 11.23
N LYS A 454 25.96 -38.48 12.50
CA LYS A 454 24.65 -38.09 13.03
C LYS A 454 24.45 -36.58 13.02
N ILE A 455 25.48 -35.80 13.36
CA ILE A 455 25.44 -34.33 13.24
C ILE A 455 25.28 -33.93 11.75
N LEU A 456 25.96 -34.61 10.83
CA LEU A 456 25.79 -34.36 9.41
C LEU A 456 24.38 -34.69 8.91
N SER A 457 23.80 -35.81 9.36
CA SER A 457 22.39 -36.16 9.12
C SER A 457 21.47 -35.01 9.53
N LEU A 458 21.71 -34.40 10.70
CA LEU A 458 20.95 -33.23 11.15
C LEU A 458 21.19 -31.97 10.33
N HIS A 459 22.40 -31.73 9.83
CA HIS A 459 22.63 -30.61 8.90
C HIS A 459 21.75 -30.74 7.64
N PHE A 460 21.64 -31.94 7.09
CA PHE A 460 20.76 -32.19 5.94
C PHE A 460 19.28 -32.13 6.30
N ASN A 461 18.90 -32.54 7.53
CA ASN A 461 17.53 -32.38 8.03
C ASN A 461 17.14 -30.91 8.25
N LEU A 462 18.06 -30.11 8.83
CA LEU A 462 17.96 -28.65 8.91
C LEU A 462 17.79 -28.03 7.53
N LEU A 463 18.61 -28.45 6.57
CA LEU A 463 18.54 -27.95 5.20
C LEU A 463 17.20 -28.27 4.53
N SER A 464 16.71 -29.51 4.69
CA SER A 464 15.38 -29.93 4.22
C SER A 464 14.25 -29.09 4.83
N SER A 465 14.33 -28.87 6.14
CA SER A 465 13.32 -28.11 6.88
C SER A 465 13.35 -26.63 6.53
N PHE A 466 14.52 -26.02 6.37
CA PHE A 466 14.65 -24.63 5.91
C PHE A 466 14.17 -24.43 4.47
N CYS A 467 14.44 -25.38 3.58
CA CYS A 467 13.88 -25.36 2.22
C CYS A 467 12.34 -25.43 2.23
N SER A 468 11.76 -26.24 3.11
CA SER A 468 10.30 -26.36 3.26
C SER A 468 9.69 -25.10 3.87
N LEU A 469 10.31 -24.55 4.91
CA LEU A 469 9.93 -23.29 5.54
C LEU A 469 9.98 -22.12 4.57
N ALA A 470 11.03 -22.04 3.75
CA ALA A 470 11.16 -20.99 2.73
C ALA A 470 9.99 -21.03 1.73
N LYS A 471 9.61 -22.23 1.26
CA LYS A 471 8.47 -22.43 0.36
C LYS A 471 7.16 -21.94 0.96
N ILE A 472 6.83 -22.44 2.15
CA ILE A 472 5.60 -22.07 2.86
C ILE A 472 5.55 -20.56 3.12
N MET A 473 6.65 -19.98 3.60
CA MET A 473 6.72 -18.55 3.91
C MET A 473 6.52 -17.69 2.66
N ILE A 474 7.17 -18.04 1.54
CA ILE A 474 7.02 -17.29 0.29
C ILE A 474 5.59 -17.38 -0.24
N GLU A 475 5.01 -18.58 -0.27
CA GLU A 475 3.62 -18.78 -0.72
C GLU A 475 2.63 -17.94 0.11
N GLN A 476 2.76 -17.98 1.44
CA GLN A 476 1.93 -17.18 2.35
C GLN A 476 2.14 -15.68 2.17
N LYS A 477 3.40 -15.23 2.00
CA LYS A 477 3.71 -13.81 1.79
C LYS A 477 3.17 -13.31 0.45
N ILE A 478 3.18 -14.14 -0.59
CA ILE A 478 2.55 -13.84 -1.88
C ILE A 478 1.03 -13.76 -1.73
N GLU A 479 0.38 -14.69 -1.03
CA GLU A 479 -1.07 -14.65 -0.79
C GLU A 479 -1.48 -13.37 -0.04
N ILE A 480 -0.72 -13.00 1.01
CA ILE A 480 -0.92 -11.75 1.73
C ILE A 480 -0.72 -10.55 0.81
N PHE A 481 0.36 -10.52 0.03
CA PHE A 481 0.64 -9.44 -0.91
C PHE A 481 -0.52 -9.26 -1.89
N TYR A 482 -1.01 -10.34 -2.50
CA TYR A 482 -2.15 -10.30 -3.41
C TYR A 482 -3.46 -9.83 -2.78
N SER A 483 -3.65 -10.07 -1.48
CA SER A 483 -4.81 -9.57 -0.74
C SER A 483 -4.74 -8.08 -0.41
N GLN A 484 -3.56 -7.45 -0.49
CA GLN A 484 -3.39 -6.02 -0.24
C GLN A 484 -4.03 -5.17 -1.35
N GLN A 485 -4.34 -3.92 -1.00
CA GLN A 485 -5.02 -2.98 -1.87
C GLN A 485 -4.09 -1.82 -2.25
N PHE A 486 -4.07 -1.52 -3.55
CA PHE A 486 -3.54 -0.30 -4.11
C PHE A 486 -4.58 0.81 -3.98
N ILE A 487 -4.19 1.94 -3.41
CA ILE A 487 -5.08 3.09 -3.23
C ILE A 487 -4.66 4.19 -4.19
N SER A 488 -5.57 4.55 -5.11
CA SER A 488 -5.39 5.69 -6.00
C SER A 488 -6.69 6.46 -6.16
N VAL A 489 -6.66 7.74 -5.80
CA VAL A 489 -7.84 8.61 -5.90
C VAL A 489 -8.03 9.15 -7.31
N GLU A 490 -6.92 9.43 -7.98
CA GLU A 490 -6.89 9.86 -9.39
C GLU A 490 -6.36 8.72 -10.24
N LEU A 491 -6.77 8.67 -11.50
CA LEU A 491 -6.19 7.74 -12.45
C LEU A 491 -4.70 8.08 -12.65
N LEU A 492 -3.85 7.08 -12.50
CA LEU A 492 -2.40 7.22 -12.70
C LEU A 492 -2.08 7.09 -14.19
N THR A 493 -1.06 7.81 -14.65
CA THR A 493 -0.48 7.56 -15.97
C THR A 493 0.21 6.19 -16.00
N HIS A 494 0.34 5.59 -17.18
CA HIS A 494 1.06 4.32 -17.35
C HIS A 494 2.48 4.38 -16.73
N HIS A 495 3.20 5.48 -16.95
CA HIS A 495 4.55 5.65 -16.39
C HIS A 495 4.55 5.76 -14.86
N SER A 496 3.64 6.56 -14.29
CA SER A 496 3.53 6.71 -12.82
C SER A 496 3.08 5.41 -12.16
N PHE A 497 2.14 4.69 -12.78
CA PHE A 497 1.71 3.37 -12.34
C PHE A 497 2.90 2.40 -12.32
N GLN A 498 3.63 2.29 -13.43
CA GLN A 498 4.77 1.39 -13.53
C GLN A 498 5.82 1.66 -12.45
N ILE A 499 6.25 2.92 -12.27
CA ILE A 499 7.22 3.29 -11.23
C ILE A 499 6.72 2.91 -9.82
N GLN A 500 5.45 3.23 -9.50
CA GLN A 500 4.91 2.96 -8.17
C GLN A 500 4.79 1.46 -7.92
N ILE A 501 4.29 0.70 -8.89
CA ILE A 501 4.11 -0.75 -8.76
C ILE A 501 5.45 -1.48 -8.72
N ASP A 502 6.41 -1.09 -9.57
CA ASP A 502 7.76 -1.67 -9.54
C ASP A 502 8.42 -1.43 -8.19
N SER A 503 8.31 -0.23 -7.63
CA SER A 503 8.81 0.07 -6.27
C SER A 503 8.13 -0.77 -5.18
N ILE A 504 6.82 -1.00 -5.28
CA ILE A 504 6.07 -1.85 -4.34
C ILE A 504 6.54 -3.31 -4.44
N ILE A 505 6.73 -3.83 -5.66
CA ILE A 505 7.20 -5.21 -5.91
C ILE A 505 8.65 -5.38 -5.43
N GLU A 506 9.54 -4.44 -5.74
CA GLU A 506 10.93 -4.45 -5.29
C GLU A 506 11.02 -4.42 -3.76
N ASN A 507 10.22 -3.57 -3.11
CA ASN A 507 10.15 -3.54 -1.65
C ASN A 507 9.64 -4.87 -1.09
N PHE A 508 8.61 -5.48 -1.69
CA PHE A 508 8.14 -6.81 -1.28
C PHE A 508 9.25 -7.87 -1.39
N ILE A 509 9.92 -7.94 -2.54
CA ILE A 509 11.02 -8.90 -2.81
C ILE A 509 12.18 -8.69 -1.82
N TYR A 510 12.53 -7.44 -1.51
CA TYR A 510 13.62 -7.10 -0.61
C TYR A 510 13.30 -7.37 0.86
N GLN A 511 12.08 -7.07 1.31
CA GLN A 511 11.71 -7.19 2.72
C GLN A 511 11.48 -8.64 3.16
N VAL A 512 11.08 -9.54 2.26
CA VAL A 512 10.77 -10.94 2.61
C VAL A 512 11.99 -11.68 3.22
N PRO A 513 13.17 -11.71 2.57
CA PRO A 513 14.38 -12.32 3.15
C PRO A 513 14.90 -11.58 4.40
N ILE A 514 14.81 -10.25 4.43
CA ILE A 514 15.28 -9.45 5.56
C ILE A 514 14.51 -9.77 6.84
N ASN A 515 13.18 -9.80 6.75
CA ASN A 515 12.33 -10.14 7.88
C ASN A 515 12.67 -11.54 8.40
N PHE A 516 12.79 -12.52 7.50
CA PHE A 516 13.18 -13.88 7.87
C PHE A 516 14.53 -13.90 8.61
N ARG A 517 15.55 -13.25 8.07
CA ARG A 517 16.91 -13.19 8.63
C ARG A 517 16.93 -12.57 10.02
N GLN A 518 16.23 -11.46 10.22
CA GLN A 518 16.16 -10.79 11.52
C GLN A 518 15.60 -11.70 12.61
N ILE A 519 14.49 -12.35 12.28
CA ILE A 519 13.81 -13.33 13.13
C ILE A 519 14.71 -14.52 13.43
N HIS A 520 15.31 -15.10 12.39
CA HIS A 520 16.16 -16.27 12.53
C HIS A 520 17.40 -15.96 13.38
N ASN A 521 18.04 -14.81 13.15
CA ASN A 521 19.16 -14.33 13.95
C ASN A 521 18.77 -14.12 15.42
N TYR A 522 17.58 -13.58 15.69
CA TYR A 522 17.07 -13.45 17.05
C TYR A 522 16.95 -14.82 17.74
N ILE A 523 16.36 -15.81 17.05
CA ILE A 523 16.16 -17.16 17.58
C ILE A 523 17.51 -17.84 17.89
N ILE A 524 18.45 -17.85 16.94
CA ILE A 524 19.75 -18.49 17.19
C ILE A 524 20.52 -17.77 18.31
N ASN A 525 20.52 -16.44 18.33
CA ASN A 525 21.20 -15.68 19.39
C ASN A 525 20.61 -15.96 20.77
N MET A 526 19.28 -16.15 20.84
CA MET A 526 18.61 -16.59 22.07
C MET A 526 19.14 -17.94 22.56
N PHE A 527 19.32 -18.93 21.67
CA PHE A 527 19.84 -20.24 22.06
C PHE A 527 21.28 -20.16 22.60
N HIS A 528 22.15 -19.37 21.97
CA HIS A 528 23.51 -19.17 22.46
C HIS A 528 23.54 -18.43 23.80
N ALA A 529 22.74 -17.36 23.94
CA ALA A 529 22.67 -16.60 25.19
C ALA A 529 22.18 -17.44 26.38
N ASN A 530 21.26 -18.37 26.14
CA ASN A 530 20.76 -19.31 27.15
C ASN A 530 21.63 -20.57 27.30
N GLN A 531 22.69 -20.71 26.49
CA GLN A 531 23.63 -21.81 26.57
C GLN A 531 22.96 -23.20 26.55
N LEU A 532 21.91 -23.36 25.73
CA LEU A 532 21.11 -24.60 25.67
C LEU A 532 21.95 -25.78 25.17
N HIS A 533 21.94 -26.90 25.91
CA HIS A 533 22.77 -28.07 25.62
C HIS A 533 22.08 -29.02 24.63
N ASN A 534 22.83 -29.60 23.70
CA ASN A 534 22.31 -30.62 22.78
C ASN A 534 22.84 -32.02 23.09
N ILE A 535 22.16 -33.05 22.57
CA ILE A 535 22.47 -34.46 22.82
C ILE A 535 23.88 -34.89 22.34
N PHE A 536 24.45 -34.18 21.37
CA PHE A 536 25.78 -34.48 20.83
C PHE A 536 26.90 -33.86 21.64
N LEU A 537 26.56 -32.99 22.60
CA LEU A 537 27.51 -32.27 23.43
C LEU A 537 28.52 -31.54 22.52
N THR A 538 28.03 -30.71 21.58
CA THR A 538 28.91 -29.93 20.67
C THR A 538 29.19 -28.51 21.18
N ASN A 539 28.50 -28.05 22.21
CA ASN A 539 28.71 -26.76 22.87
C ASN A 539 29.21 -26.87 24.31
N TRP A 540 28.82 -27.91 25.04
CA TRP A 540 29.20 -28.16 26.42
C TRP A 540 29.58 -29.62 26.62
N ASN A 541 30.71 -29.86 27.26
CA ASN A 541 31.09 -31.17 27.76
C ASN A 541 30.30 -31.51 29.00
N LEU A 542 30.06 -32.81 29.16
CA LEU A 542 29.50 -33.40 30.35
C LEU A 542 30.58 -34.31 30.96
N HIS A 543 30.81 -34.18 32.25
CA HIS A 543 31.73 -35.02 33.02
C HIS A 543 30.95 -35.61 34.18
N LEU A 544 30.87 -36.93 34.21
CA LEU A 544 30.29 -37.68 35.31
C LEU A 544 31.43 -38.23 36.15
N SER A 545 31.41 -38.05 37.46
CA SER A 545 32.31 -38.75 38.36
C SER A 545 31.54 -39.41 39.50
N SER A 546 31.97 -40.61 39.86
CA SER A 546 31.40 -41.39 40.96
C SER A 546 32.20 -41.14 42.24
N TYR A 547 31.58 -40.55 43.25
CA TYR A 547 32.17 -40.39 44.59
C TYR A 547 31.30 -41.11 45.60
N ALA A 548 31.76 -42.28 46.10
CA ALA A 548 31.29 -43.10 47.22
C ALA A 548 29.76 -43.31 47.43
N GLU A 549 28.92 -42.26 47.34
CA GLU A 549 27.46 -42.27 47.47
C GLU A 549 26.72 -41.26 46.55
N PHE A 550 27.42 -40.43 45.76
CA PHE A 550 26.83 -39.45 44.84
C PHE A 550 27.50 -39.42 43.46
N TYR A 551 26.71 -39.12 42.44
CA TYR A 551 27.20 -38.79 41.11
C TYR A 551 27.39 -37.28 41.01
N LEU A 552 28.64 -36.83 40.80
CA LEU A 552 28.91 -35.43 40.49
C LEU A 552 28.84 -35.24 38.98
N MET A 553 27.97 -34.33 38.54
CA MET A 553 27.89 -33.89 37.15
C MET A 553 28.55 -32.51 37.02
N LYS A 554 29.63 -32.44 36.24
CA LYS A 554 30.32 -31.19 35.90
C LYS A 554 30.16 -30.91 34.41
N THR A 555 29.97 -29.64 34.06
CA THR A 555 29.97 -29.20 32.67
C THR A 555 31.03 -28.12 32.44
N ASP A 556 31.57 -28.08 31.23
CA ASP A 556 32.44 -27.00 30.76
C ASP A 556 32.22 -26.74 29.27
N PRO A 557 32.44 -25.51 28.79
CA PRO A 557 32.19 -25.18 27.39
C PRO A 557 33.25 -25.79 26.48
N ILE A 558 32.80 -26.27 25.34
CA ILE A 558 33.69 -26.83 24.32
C ILE A 558 34.53 -25.74 23.69
N THR A 559 35.81 -26.08 23.47
CA THR A 559 36.76 -25.24 22.76
C THR A 559 37.19 -25.89 21.45
N TYR A 560 36.98 -25.19 20.34
CA TYR A 560 37.46 -25.61 19.03
C TYR A 560 38.78 -24.91 18.71
N ASN A 561 39.85 -25.70 18.56
CA ASN A 561 41.19 -25.23 18.23
C ASN A 561 41.45 -25.43 16.72
N SER A 562 40.78 -24.65 15.88
CA SER A 562 40.92 -24.76 14.42
C SER A 562 42.11 -23.95 13.86
N THR A 563 42.52 -22.86 14.50
CA THR A 563 43.46 -21.87 13.91
C THR A 563 44.37 -21.17 14.94
N ASN A 564 45.04 -21.92 15.82
CA ASN A 564 45.95 -21.40 16.88
C ASN A 564 45.32 -20.42 17.90
N VAL A 565 44.01 -20.13 17.79
CA VAL A 565 43.22 -19.36 18.75
C VAL A 565 42.17 -20.30 19.33
N SER A 566 42.08 -20.37 20.66
CA SER A 566 41.06 -21.16 21.34
C SER A 566 39.70 -20.47 21.22
N CYS A 567 38.79 -21.04 20.42
CA CYS A 567 37.43 -20.54 20.28
C CYS A 567 36.51 -21.31 21.25
N SER A 568 35.94 -20.64 22.24
CA SER A 568 35.03 -21.24 23.23
C SER A 568 33.56 -21.02 22.86
N CYS A 569 32.77 -22.10 22.89
CA CYS A 569 31.33 -22.05 22.64
C CYS A 569 30.52 -21.31 23.71
N ALA A 570 31.11 -20.99 24.87
CA ALA A 570 30.47 -20.08 25.83
C ALA A 570 30.56 -18.61 25.41
N ALA A 571 31.58 -18.25 24.63
CA ALA A 571 31.86 -16.88 24.25
C ALA A 571 31.37 -16.55 22.83
N MET A 572 31.49 -17.50 21.90
CA MET A 572 31.21 -17.29 20.48
C MET A 572 30.43 -18.46 19.89
N SER A 573 29.32 -18.15 19.24
CA SER A 573 28.50 -19.13 18.51
C SER A 573 29.13 -19.61 17.21
N THR A 574 30.10 -18.86 16.70
CA THR A 574 30.76 -19.10 15.41
C THR A 574 31.95 -20.07 15.50
N CYS A 575 32.22 -20.63 16.69
CA CYS A 575 33.27 -21.62 16.82
C CYS A 575 32.90 -22.90 16.06
N SER A 576 33.86 -23.42 15.28
CA SER A 576 33.66 -24.62 14.48
C SER A 576 34.93 -25.44 14.32
N ARG A 577 34.76 -26.71 13.95
CA ARG A 577 35.81 -27.62 13.48
C ARG A 577 35.35 -28.35 12.22
N SER A 578 36.27 -28.80 11.38
CA SER A 578 35.91 -29.66 10.24
C SER A 578 35.32 -30.99 10.71
N ILE A 579 34.39 -31.53 9.95
CA ILE A 579 33.76 -32.82 10.24
C ILE A 579 34.77 -33.97 10.13
N LEU A 580 34.58 -35.05 10.89
CA LEU A 580 35.45 -36.25 10.97
C LEU A 580 36.83 -36.05 11.61
N THR A 581 37.23 -34.81 11.88
CA THR A 581 38.55 -34.50 12.50
C THR A 581 38.70 -34.99 13.93
N ARG A 582 37.59 -35.28 14.64
CA ARG A 582 37.61 -35.90 15.97
C ARG A 582 38.15 -37.33 15.91
N TYR A 583 37.89 -38.04 14.81
CA TYR A 583 38.31 -39.41 14.58
C TYR A 583 39.68 -39.48 13.87
N ASN A 584 39.81 -38.77 12.76
CA ASN A 584 41.06 -38.74 12.00
C ASN A 584 41.33 -37.33 11.47
N LYS A 585 42.34 -36.66 12.03
CA LYS A 585 42.76 -35.31 11.63
C LYS A 585 43.18 -35.23 10.15
N ALA A 586 43.50 -36.35 9.50
CA ALA A 586 43.86 -36.40 8.09
C ALA A 586 42.65 -36.41 7.14
N ILE A 587 41.44 -36.69 7.63
CA ILE A 587 40.22 -36.68 6.81
C ILE A 587 39.51 -35.35 7.02
N VAL A 588 39.61 -34.48 6.03
CA VAL A 588 38.89 -33.19 5.98
C VAL A 588 37.94 -33.25 4.79
N LEU A 589 36.65 -33.04 5.06
CA LEU A 589 35.65 -32.81 4.02
C LEU A 589 35.54 -31.30 3.78
N PRO A 590 35.91 -30.80 2.58
CA PRO A 590 35.84 -29.38 2.28
C PRO A 590 34.42 -28.84 2.46
N GLY A 591 34.32 -27.65 3.06
CA GLY A 591 33.05 -26.96 3.26
C GLY A 591 32.15 -27.49 4.39
N LEU A 592 32.38 -28.69 4.95
CA LEU A 592 31.51 -29.24 5.99
C LEU A 592 32.12 -29.12 7.39
N VAL A 593 31.44 -28.40 8.30
CA VAL A 593 31.94 -28.10 9.64
C VAL A 593 30.89 -28.39 10.72
N ILE A 594 31.36 -28.77 11.91
CA ILE A 594 30.56 -28.88 13.14
C ILE A 594 30.78 -27.62 13.96
N GLY A 595 29.69 -26.98 14.37
CA GLY A 595 29.70 -25.78 15.21
C GLY A 595 29.32 -26.07 16.66
N CYS A 596 29.14 -25.02 17.46
CA CYS A 596 28.64 -25.14 18.84
C CYS A 596 27.26 -25.79 18.90
N LEU A 597 26.37 -25.46 17.96
CA LEU A 597 25.09 -26.13 17.75
C LEU A 597 25.00 -26.62 16.29
N PRO A 598 24.21 -27.66 15.98
CA PRO A 598 23.98 -28.11 14.60
C PRO A 598 23.59 -26.98 13.64
N ILE A 599 22.74 -26.04 14.07
CA ILE A 599 22.36 -24.89 13.25
C ILE A 599 23.53 -23.95 12.93
N TYR A 600 24.46 -23.75 13.86
CA TYR A 600 25.66 -22.94 13.63
C TYR A 600 26.63 -23.68 12.71
N GLY A 601 26.81 -24.98 12.92
CA GLY A 601 27.62 -25.83 12.03
C GLY A 601 27.14 -25.79 10.59
N LEU A 602 25.82 -25.95 10.38
CA LEU A 602 25.22 -25.82 9.06
C LEU A 602 25.47 -24.43 8.46
N ARG A 603 25.20 -23.35 9.20
CA ARG A 603 25.35 -21.99 8.67
C ARG A 603 26.79 -21.64 8.28
N LEU A 604 27.78 -22.18 9.01
CA LEU A 604 29.20 -22.02 8.73
C LEU A 604 29.72 -22.97 7.65
N SER A 605 28.93 -23.99 7.28
CA SER A 605 29.27 -24.90 6.20
C SER A 605 29.02 -24.25 4.83
N THR A 606 29.65 -24.77 3.79
CA THR A 606 29.40 -24.48 2.37
C THR A 606 28.89 -25.74 1.67
N LEU A 607 28.46 -25.60 0.42
CA LEU A 607 28.02 -26.74 -0.40
C LEU A 607 29.17 -27.38 -1.18
N GLU A 608 30.42 -27.01 -0.92
CA GLU A 608 31.60 -27.41 -1.71
C GLU A 608 31.69 -28.92 -1.92
N CYS A 609 31.54 -29.69 -0.83
CA CYS A 609 31.56 -31.15 -0.90
C CYS A 609 30.48 -31.75 -1.83
N LEU A 610 29.33 -31.10 -1.98
CA LEU A 610 28.21 -31.60 -2.79
C LEU A 610 28.43 -31.41 -4.30
N TYR A 611 29.39 -30.55 -4.67
CA TYR A 611 29.85 -30.35 -6.04
C TYR A 611 31.14 -31.11 -6.35
N ASP A 612 31.77 -31.76 -5.36
CA ASP A 612 33.02 -32.49 -5.52
C ASP A 612 32.80 -34.01 -5.39
N SER A 613 32.98 -34.72 -6.51
CA SER A 613 32.89 -36.18 -6.56
C SER A 613 33.88 -36.89 -5.62
N ILE A 614 35.08 -36.33 -5.40
CA ILE A 614 36.09 -36.91 -4.50
C ILE A 614 35.63 -36.76 -3.04
N CYS A 615 35.04 -35.60 -2.71
CA CYS A 615 34.47 -35.39 -1.38
C CYS A 615 33.33 -36.35 -1.08
N LEU A 616 32.38 -36.54 -2.02
CA LEU A 616 31.28 -37.48 -1.86
C LEU A 616 31.77 -38.93 -1.72
N GLN A 617 32.81 -39.34 -2.47
CA GLN A 617 33.43 -40.66 -2.30
C GLN A 617 34.04 -40.85 -0.90
N LYS A 618 34.71 -39.83 -0.34
CA LYS A 618 35.22 -39.88 1.03
C LYS A 618 34.09 -40.04 2.04
N LEU A 619 32.97 -39.34 1.84
CA LEU A 619 31.77 -39.49 2.68
C LEU A 619 31.17 -40.91 2.57
N SER A 620 31.12 -41.47 1.36
CA SER A 620 30.69 -42.87 1.11
C SER A 620 31.51 -43.86 1.90
N ASN A 621 32.84 -43.77 1.77
CA ASN A 621 33.78 -44.72 2.36
C ASN A 621 33.75 -44.67 3.89
N PHE A 622 33.49 -43.49 4.47
CA PHE A 622 33.33 -43.38 5.91
C PHE A 622 32.05 -44.05 6.41
N SER A 623 30.97 -44.00 5.63
CA SER A 623 29.68 -44.54 6.06
C SER A 623 29.59 -46.07 6.07
N ASN A 624 30.47 -46.80 5.35
CA ASN A 624 30.44 -48.26 5.11
C ASN A 624 29.07 -48.86 4.68
N MET A 625 28.00 -48.05 4.57
CA MET A 625 26.61 -48.45 4.33
C MET A 625 26.00 -47.77 3.10
N ILE A 626 26.60 -46.68 2.58
CA ILE A 626 26.05 -45.99 1.41
C ILE A 626 26.66 -46.58 0.13
N TYR A 627 26.06 -47.65 -0.39
CA TYR A 627 26.46 -48.25 -1.68
C TYR A 627 25.97 -47.46 -2.91
N ASN A 628 25.06 -46.50 -2.73
CA ASN A 628 24.45 -45.70 -3.81
C ASN A 628 24.33 -44.22 -3.41
N ILE A 629 25.43 -43.45 -3.49
CA ILE A 629 25.35 -41.97 -3.39
C ILE A 629 24.73 -41.43 -4.69
N PRO A 630 23.81 -40.45 -4.62
CA PRO A 630 23.35 -39.72 -5.82
C PRO A 630 24.51 -39.08 -6.60
N SER A 631 24.27 -38.79 -7.88
CA SER A 631 25.20 -37.98 -8.68
C SER A 631 25.47 -36.63 -8.04
N PHE A 632 26.73 -36.18 -8.07
CA PHE A 632 27.16 -34.84 -7.63
C PHE A 632 26.37 -33.73 -8.32
N PHE A 633 26.28 -32.55 -7.69
CA PHE A 633 25.58 -31.42 -8.31
C PHE A 633 26.31 -30.90 -9.54
N ASN A 634 25.54 -30.50 -10.55
CA ASN A 634 26.12 -29.93 -11.76
C ASN A 634 26.50 -28.46 -11.52
N VAL A 635 27.81 -28.17 -11.57
CA VAL A 635 28.37 -26.81 -11.41
C VAL A 635 27.92 -25.89 -12.56
N SER A 636 27.46 -26.42 -13.70
CA SER A 636 26.99 -25.61 -14.83
C SER A 636 25.56 -25.09 -14.71
N MET A 637 24.83 -25.41 -13.64
CA MET A 637 23.52 -24.81 -13.38
C MET A 637 23.69 -23.34 -12.97
N TYR A 638 22.89 -22.47 -13.60
CA TYR A 638 22.82 -21.06 -13.21
C TYR A 638 22.36 -20.94 -11.75
N SER A 639 23.13 -20.21 -10.96
CA SER A 639 22.74 -19.75 -9.64
C SER A 639 23.16 -18.30 -9.46
N ARG A 640 22.33 -17.52 -8.76
CA ARG A 640 22.69 -16.14 -8.41
C ARG A 640 23.79 -16.08 -7.34
N PHE A 641 24.07 -17.20 -6.68
CA PHE A 641 25.12 -17.33 -5.67
C PHE A 641 26.42 -17.79 -6.34
N ASN A 642 27.35 -16.88 -6.61
CA ASN A 642 28.62 -17.18 -7.29
C ASN A 642 29.83 -16.82 -6.38
N PRO A 643 30.78 -17.75 -6.11
CA PRO A 643 30.83 -19.15 -6.56
C PRO A 643 29.81 -20.04 -5.84
N ILE A 644 29.09 -20.88 -6.60
CA ILE A 644 28.00 -21.72 -6.11
C ILE A 644 28.44 -22.76 -5.06
N SER A 645 29.71 -23.19 -5.14
CA SER A 645 30.29 -24.18 -4.22
C SER A 645 30.78 -23.56 -2.90
N SER A 646 31.26 -22.31 -2.92
CA SER A 646 31.88 -21.66 -1.74
C SER A 646 30.93 -20.76 -0.96
N VAL A 647 29.67 -20.62 -1.39
CA VAL A 647 28.66 -19.86 -0.65
C VAL A 647 28.39 -20.55 0.70
N LEU A 648 28.36 -19.77 1.78
CA LEU A 648 27.93 -20.25 3.08
C LEU A 648 26.47 -20.65 3.00
N VAL A 649 26.12 -21.81 3.57
CA VAL A 649 24.72 -22.23 3.67
C VAL A 649 23.92 -21.24 4.51
N GLY A 650 24.56 -20.56 5.47
CA GLY A 650 23.95 -19.44 6.19
C GLY A 650 23.42 -18.34 5.28
N THR A 651 24.16 -18.00 4.21
CA THR A 651 23.72 -17.02 3.20
C THR A 651 22.53 -17.54 2.41
N LEU A 652 22.51 -18.82 2.04
CA LEU A 652 21.37 -19.42 1.34
C LEU A 652 20.11 -19.40 2.20
N ILE A 653 20.23 -19.74 3.49
CA ILE A 653 19.14 -19.67 4.48
C ILE A 653 18.64 -18.23 4.59
N ASP A 654 19.54 -17.27 4.77
CA ASP A 654 19.24 -15.85 4.95
C ASP A 654 18.60 -15.17 3.73
N GLU A 655 18.68 -15.83 2.58
CA GLU A 655 18.15 -15.44 1.29
C GLU A 655 17.02 -16.37 0.82
N LEU A 656 16.50 -17.20 1.73
CA LEU A 656 15.38 -18.14 1.52
C LEU A 656 15.57 -19.09 0.33
N PHE A 657 16.81 -19.39 -0.02
CA PHE A 657 17.17 -20.24 -1.17
C PHE A 657 16.58 -19.76 -2.50
N ILE A 658 16.22 -18.49 -2.63
CA ILE A 658 15.60 -17.94 -3.84
C ILE A 658 16.68 -17.80 -4.91
N GLU A 659 16.44 -18.30 -6.13
CA GLU A 659 17.32 -18.06 -7.29
C GLU A 659 16.87 -16.86 -8.13
N GLY A 660 15.57 -16.58 -8.18
CA GLY A 660 15.05 -15.42 -8.89
C GLY A 660 13.54 -15.23 -8.77
N TRP A 661 13.11 -14.03 -9.17
CA TRP A 661 11.72 -13.62 -9.23
C TRP A 661 11.36 -13.20 -10.66
N GLN A 662 10.15 -13.51 -11.07
CA GLN A 662 9.53 -12.99 -12.28
C GLN A 662 8.24 -12.29 -11.90
N HIS A 663 7.99 -11.11 -12.46
CA HIS A 663 6.74 -10.39 -12.24
C HIS A 663 6.21 -9.76 -13.52
N GLU A 664 4.88 -9.62 -13.58
CA GLU A 664 4.14 -9.00 -14.67
C GLU A 664 3.11 -8.03 -14.08
N THR A 665 2.94 -6.87 -14.73
CA THR A 665 1.96 -5.85 -14.37
C THR A 665 1.01 -5.61 -15.54
N ASN A 666 -0.27 -5.35 -15.25
CA ASN A 666 -1.29 -5.09 -16.27
C ASN A 666 -1.99 -3.75 -16.02
N TYR A 667 -1.51 -2.71 -16.68
CA TYR A 667 -2.06 -1.36 -16.57
C TYR A 667 -3.52 -1.28 -17.07
N SER A 668 -3.87 -1.96 -18.16
CA SER A 668 -5.24 -1.93 -18.69
C SER A 668 -6.26 -2.54 -17.71
N ASN A 669 -5.89 -3.59 -16.97
CA ASN A 669 -6.72 -4.11 -15.89
C ASN A 669 -6.89 -3.05 -14.78
N TYR A 670 -5.81 -2.40 -14.35
CA TYR A 670 -5.90 -1.31 -13.38
C TYR A 670 -6.81 -0.16 -13.87
N PHE A 671 -6.63 0.29 -15.12
CA PHE A 671 -7.45 1.33 -15.74
C PHE A 671 -8.93 0.93 -15.75
N SER A 672 -9.24 -0.30 -16.15
CA SER A 672 -10.62 -0.81 -16.22
C SER A 672 -11.31 -0.91 -14.87
N ILE A 673 -10.55 -1.12 -13.78
CA ILE A 673 -11.10 -1.18 -12.42
C ILE A 673 -11.23 0.23 -11.83
N CYS A 674 -10.21 1.08 -11.99
CA CYS A 674 -10.30 2.50 -11.59
C CYS A 674 -11.48 3.18 -12.30
N ALA A 675 -11.74 2.85 -13.57
CA ALA A 675 -12.89 3.26 -14.37
C ALA A 675 -13.31 4.72 -14.12
N PRO A 676 -12.52 5.71 -14.56
CA PRO A 676 -12.83 7.11 -14.30
C PRO A 676 -14.20 7.46 -14.90
N SER A 677 -15.14 7.90 -14.06
CA SER A 677 -16.49 8.24 -14.52
C SER A 677 -16.51 9.53 -15.34
N MET A 678 -15.59 10.45 -15.03
CA MET A 678 -15.40 11.70 -15.75
C MET A 678 -13.95 12.17 -15.62
N CYS A 679 -13.44 12.80 -16.68
CA CYS A 679 -12.21 13.58 -16.65
C CYS A 679 -12.54 15.05 -16.92
N THR A 680 -11.85 15.94 -16.22
CA THR A 680 -11.97 17.38 -16.38
C THR A 680 -10.62 17.99 -16.65
N TYR A 681 -10.56 18.90 -17.63
CA TYR A 681 -9.37 19.70 -17.84
C TYR A 681 -9.70 21.17 -18.10
N THR A 682 -8.75 22.03 -17.74
CA THR A 682 -8.85 23.47 -17.96
C THR A 682 -7.82 23.94 -18.96
N PHE A 683 -8.24 24.76 -19.92
CA PHE A 683 -7.31 25.45 -20.81
C PHE A 683 -7.71 26.92 -20.96
N VAL A 684 -6.70 27.75 -21.22
CA VAL A 684 -6.88 29.19 -21.38
C VAL A 684 -7.24 29.46 -22.84
N LYS A 685 -8.44 30.00 -23.07
CA LYS A 685 -8.89 30.42 -24.41
C LYS A 685 -9.03 31.93 -24.46
N GLY A 686 -8.47 32.55 -25.51
CA GLY A 686 -8.72 33.95 -25.82
C GLY A 686 -10.19 34.21 -26.18
N ASN A 687 -10.70 35.39 -25.86
CA ASN A 687 -12.07 35.77 -26.20
C ASN A 687 -12.28 35.73 -27.73
N ASN A 688 -13.33 35.04 -28.18
CA ASN A 688 -13.66 34.97 -29.60
C ASN A 688 -14.10 36.35 -30.11
N PHE A 689 -13.76 36.68 -31.37
CA PHE A 689 -14.19 37.90 -32.04
C PHE A 689 -15.69 38.15 -31.94
N LEU A 690 -16.50 37.09 -32.03
CA LEU A 690 -17.96 37.20 -31.89
C LEU A 690 -18.37 37.68 -30.50
N TYR A 691 -17.72 37.18 -29.44
CA TYR A 691 -17.96 37.62 -28.06
C TYR A 691 -17.54 39.08 -27.84
N ILE A 692 -16.38 39.48 -28.38
CA ILE A 692 -15.91 40.88 -28.35
C ILE A 692 -16.91 41.79 -29.07
N PHE A 693 -17.38 41.37 -30.24
CA PHE A 693 -18.34 42.12 -31.06
C PHE A 693 -19.72 42.24 -30.41
N THR A 694 -20.26 41.16 -29.83
CA THR A 694 -21.56 41.20 -29.14
C THR A 694 -21.50 42.01 -27.85
N THR A 695 -20.40 41.92 -27.11
CA THR A 695 -20.16 42.72 -25.90
C THR A 695 -20.06 44.21 -26.25
N PHE A 696 -19.38 44.54 -27.35
CA PHE A 696 -19.33 45.89 -27.90
C PHE A 696 -20.72 46.43 -28.25
N LEU A 697 -21.53 45.67 -29.00
CA LEU A 697 -22.89 46.08 -29.38
C LEU A 697 -23.80 46.27 -28.16
N GLY A 698 -23.71 45.39 -27.16
CA GLY A 698 -24.48 45.48 -25.92
C GLY A 698 -24.12 46.71 -25.09
N LEU A 699 -22.83 47.01 -24.95
CA LEU A 699 -22.35 48.17 -24.20
C LEU A 699 -22.55 49.49 -24.94
N TYR A 700 -22.51 49.49 -26.28
CA TYR A 700 -22.75 50.67 -27.11
C TYR A 700 -24.10 51.33 -26.77
N GLY A 701 -25.16 50.54 -26.64
CA GLY A 701 -26.50 51.04 -26.31
C GLY A 701 -26.54 51.79 -24.98
N GLY A 702 -26.01 51.19 -23.91
CA GLY A 702 -25.96 51.82 -22.58
C GLY A 702 -25.00 53.01 -22.51
N LEU A 703 -23.83 52.90 -23.14
CA LEU A 703 -22.79 53.92 -23.15
C LEU A 703 -23.27 55.21 -23.85
N THR A 704 -24.00 55.09 -24.96
CA THR A 704 -24.52 56.27 -25.67
C THR A 704 -25.61 57.01 -24.87
N VAL A 705 -26.48 56.29 -24.16
CA VAL A 705 -27.52 56.88 -23.30
C VAL A 705 -26.90 57.50 -22.04
N GLY A 706 -26.00 56.77 -21.38
CA GLY A 706 -25.30 57.23 -20.17
C GLY A 706 -24.43 58.46 -20.42
N LEU A 707 -23.62 58.47 -21.48
CA LEU A 707 -22.80 59.63 -21.84
C LEU A 707 -23.67 60.85 -22.19
N LYS A 708 -24.81 60.65 -22.86
CA LYS A 708 -25.75 61.74 -23.15
C LYS A 708 -26.34 62.36 -21.89
N PHE A 709 -26.72 61.51 -20.94
CA PHE A 709 -27.22 61.94 -19.64
C PHE A 709 -26.13 62.66 -18.84
N PHE A 710 -24.93 62.08 -18.76
CA PHE A 710 -23.82 62.60 -17.97
C PHE A 710 -23.29 63.94 -18.50
N ILE A 711 -23.17 64.08 -19.83
CA ILE A 711 -22.72 65.33 -20.46
C ILE A 711 -23.77 66.43 -20.26
N TRP A 712 -25.06 66.10 -20.40
CA TRP A 712 -26.14 67.04 -20.14
C TRP A 712 -26.10 67.57 -18.69
N HIS A 713 -25.93 66.68 -17.71
CA HIS A 713 -25.90 67.06 -16.30
C HIS A 713 -24.59 67.75 -15.89
N SER A 714 -23.45 67.29 -16.41
CA SER A 714 -22.13 67.90 -16.18
C SER A 714 -22.05 69.31 -16.73
N LEU A 715 -22.59 69.55 -17.94
CA LEU A 715 -22.71 70.90 -18.49
C LEU A 715 -23.61 71.78 -17.63
N ARG A 716 -24.72 71.25 -17.11
CA ARG A 716 -25.65 71.98 -16.24
C ARG A 716 -25.01 72.32 -14.88
N ALA A 717 -24.22 71.42 -14.31
CA ALA A 717 -23.47 71.64 -13.08
C ALA A 717 -22.34 72.67 -13.28
N CYS A 718 -21.57 72.55 -14.36
CA CYS A 718 -20.50 73.50 -14.71
C CYS A 718 -21.05 74.92 -14.97
N LEU A 719 -22.25 75.02 -15.55
CA LEU A 719 -22.97 76.29 -15.71
C LEU A 719 -23.44 76.88 -14.36
N ARG A 720 -23.84 76.06 -13.38
CA ARG A 720 -24.16 76.53 -12.03
C ARG A 720 -22.92 77.06 -11.30
N VAL A 721 -21.79 76.38 -11.41
CA VAL A 721 -20.50 76.80 -10.82
C VAL A 721 -19.98 78.08 -11.49
N ARG A 722 -20.07 78.20 -12.82
CA ARG A 722 -19.70 79.43 -13.53
C ARG A 722 -20.58 80.61 -13.15
N LYS A 723 -21.89 80.39 -12.96
CA LYS A 723 -22.80 81.44 -12.44
C LYS A 723 -22.45 81.86 -11.01
N SER A 724 -22.07 80.93 -10.12
CA SER A 724 -21.66 81.29 -8.74
C SER A 724 -20.31 82.02 -8.68
N LEU A 725 -19.36 81.68 -9.56
CA LEU A 725 -18.07 82.37 -9.69
C LEU A 725 -18.21 83.80 -10.25
N ILE A 726 -19.13 84.02 -11.21
CA ILE A 726 -19.45 85.37 -11.72
C ILE A 726 -20.16 86.21 -10.64
N PHE A 727 -20.98 85.60 -9.81
CA PHE A 727 -21.63 86.27 -8.67
C PHE A 727 -20.62 86.65 -7.56
N ARG A 728 -19.55 85.86 -7.36
CA ARG A 728 -18.44 86.22 -6.45
C ARG A 728 -17.54 87.32 -7.01
N ARG A 729 -17.26 87.34 -8.33
CA ARG A 729 -16.47 88.43 -8.96
C ARG A 729 -17.17 89.80 -8.95
N ARG A 730 -18.51 89.85 -8.98
CA ARG A 730 -19.28 91.12 -8.88
C ARG A 730 -19.32 91.74 -7.48
N ARG A 731 -18.84 91.06 -6.42
CA ARG A 731 -18.75 91.65 -5.06
C ARG A 731 -17.40 92.32 -4.75
N ILE A 732 -16.40 92.25 -5.64
CA ILE A 732 -15.03 92.75 -5.35
C ILE A 732 -14.68 94.02 -6.15
N ALA A 733 -15.64 94.64 -6.84
CA ALA A 733 -15.42 95.95 -7.49
C ALA A 733 -16.29 97.03 -6.83
N PRO A 734 -15.74 97.93 -5.99
CA PRO A 734 -16.46 99.11 -5.53
C PRO A 734 -16.42 100.20 -6.61
N ASN A 735 -17.60 100.64 -7.04
CA ASN A 735 -17.78 101.91 -7.74
C ASN A 735 -17.78 103.05 -6.70
N HIS A 736 -16.89 104.02 -6.85
CA HIS A 736 -17.08 105.37 -6.34
C HIS A 736 -16.70 106.37 -7.45
N THR A 737 -17.71 107.14 -7.89
CA THR A 737 -17.55 108.41 -8.59
C THR A 737 -18.48 109.42 -7.91
N SER A 738 -17.87 110.32 -7.15
CA SER A 738 -18.19 111.75 -7.04
C SER A 738 -16.89 112.44 -6.70
#